data_AF-F0Z6L3-F1
#
_entry.id   AF-F0Z6L3-F1
#
_cell.length_a   1.000
_cell.length_b   1.000
_cell.length_c   1.000
_cell.angle_alpha   90.00
_cell.angle_beta   90.00
_cell.angle_gamma   90.00
#
_symmetry.space_group_name_H-M   'P 1'
#
loop_
_entity.id
_entity.type
_entity.pdbx_description
1 polymer ?
#
loop_
_entity_poly.entity_id
_entity_poly.type
_entity_poly.pdbx_seq_one_letter_code
_entity_poly.pdbx_strand_id
1 'polypeptide(L)'
;MKSSISNTSISSISSPYPKASPLFNLSNKYNNLSFNQVHENDEARIVILNEPSLPQWMGSIHPNGSLYEEPLDLSKAQEEHRKFRELLEKEGCTVYTVREILEGSYDKAKSEDIQHRVKLEDFAFNSIHYELDTNQDAEEISEEDKYLISDQYKKKCIESMSNQQLVEVILTRPTIKLRKSERDTELLSTEYSFKPLVNLIFQRDQQITTAKGIVLASLSSPIRAPEVQVMKLCFQILGLPIIGEIPEPGKLEGGDFYPVGRDLSLIGVGLRSNFYSVEYMMNNDLFGTDRVAVVKDYFDQNQQRMHLDTVCNIIDERVMLILETICGQDSPIRRLVDEYTKDAHGVYQLTRNDIEYSQYLKEEGFELIYATEQNQKDYGCNGLNIGNGKFIVVDKATAKTIARSTKTSSQLLFVDFRTVTKMYGSVHCCSQVVSRQDRDNSPMKNSNPRLRSNVANVNSECDNVLMVAPTDFVKDRVGMNASKIREQRQLVLQDYSKLHKLLSDTGVQIHLFSHEPWHKTDKAVFVADWFSTHSKKEMEDKSKEDVLVIYPLSNPSRRRERREDIMRFCFQEKYNTVYDFTPCEKGELKCNIISMQDFINGPSCLKAETDSSSSFNCSTSASSNAGTINPEGYFIDFSEIVLDRQHKLAYCSIKNDRQSKLIDYWAEIMGYKVIKFNSVNNIPANSFLFIGNSFSIFCPEALQNPDDQKHIIKSLETTSDKTVVLITKDQMSLSCAKIIEIKGNQSKPILLMSDKTYNSFTQDQLSKFRQSVHDVLHADISNLEGMGGDGMIGMLGKLN
;
A
#
# COMPACT_ATOMS: atom_id res chain seq x y z
N MET A 1 -6.52 -25.32 28.41
CA MET A 1 -5.32 -24.97 29.19
C MET A 1 -4.17 -25.83 28.68
N LYS A 2 -3.23 -25.24 27.92
CA LYS A 2 -1.95 -25.83 27.55
C LYS A 2 -0.92 -24.70 27.67
N SER A 3 -0.09 -24.77 28.71
CA SER A 3 0.97 -23.80 28.97
C SER A 3 2.13 -24.05 27.99
N SER A 4 2.14 -23.30 26.88
CA SER A 4 3.38 -23.07 26.14
C SER A 4 4.14 -21.97 26.85
N ILE A 5 5.35 -22.30 27.31
CA ILE A 5 6.31 -21.32 27.81
C ILE A 5 7.07 -20.81 26.57
N SER A 6 7.12 -19.49 26.41
CA SER A 6 7.84 -18.71 25.38
C SER A 6 7.23 -18.62 23.96
N ASN A 7 6.15 -17.85 23.84
CA ASN A 7 5.88 -17.06 22.63
C ASN A 7 6.29 -15.61 22.90
N THR A 8 7.59 -15.34 22.95
CA THR A 8 8.10 -13.96 22.85
C THR A 8 8.32 -13.66 21.38
N SER A 9 7.53 -12.71 20.86
CA SER A 9 7.77 -12.07 19.58
C SER A 9 9.22 -11.59 19.50
N ILE A 10 9.90 -11.88 18.38
CA ILE A 10 11.27 -11.40 18.08
C ILE A 10 11.39 -9.86 18.21
N SER A 11 10.26 -9.14 18.20
CA SER A 11 10.18 -7.69 18.40
C SER A 11 10.41 -7.18 19.83
N SER A 12 10.59 -8.05 20.84
CA SER A 12 10.70 -7.61 22.25
C SER A 12 11.90 -8.21 23.00
N ILE A 13 13.11 -8.17 22.42
CA ILE A 13 14.31 -8.65 23.09
C ILE A 13 15.19 -7.47 23.51
N SER A 14 15.11 -7.10 24.80
CA SER A 14 16.21 -6.41 25.47
C SER A 14 17.22 -7.45 25.93
N SER A 15 18.47 -7.32 25.48
CA SER A 15 19.60 -8.09 26.02
C SER A 15 19.65 -7.97 27.55
N PRO A 16 19.92 -9.05 28.31
CA PRO A 16 20.16 -8.97 29.75
C PRO A 16 21.47 -8.22 30.10
N TYR A 17 22.25 -7.83 29.09
CA TYR A 17 23.46 -7.03 29.24
C TYR A 17 23.14 -5.54 29.04
N PRO A 18 23.78 -4.64 29.82
CA PRO A 18 23.57 -3.20 29.71
C PRO A 18 23.76 -2.73 28.26
N LYS A 19 23.00 -1.72 27.83
CA LYS A 19 23.14 -1.05 26.52
C LYS A 19 24.63 -0.70 26.32
N ALA A 20 25.35 -1.55 25.60
CA ALA A 20 26.74 -1.28 25.29
C ALA A 20 26.77 -0.14 24.28
N SER A 21 27.57 0.87 24.57
CA SER A 21 28.04 1.86 23.58
C SER A 21 28.51 1.11 22.31
N PRO A 22 28.45 1.71 21.11
CA PRO A 22 28.99 1.08 19.91
C PRO A 22 30.49 0.85 20.11
N LEU A 23 30.86 -0.36 20.49
CA LEU A 23 32.24 -0.78 20.66
C LEU A 23 32.70 -1.23 19.27
N PHE A 24 33.61 -0.42 18.73
CA PHE A 24 34.21 -0.48 17.39
C PHE A 24 33.38 0.14 16.27
N ASN A 25 33.73 1.39 15.99
CA ASN A 25 33.37 2.09 14.78
C ASN A 25 34.33 1.63 13.67
N LEU A 26 33.80 1.02 12.60
CA LEU A 26 34.56 0.81 11.36
C LEU A 26 34.89 2.14 10.66
N SER A 27 34.56 3.29 11.27
CA SER A 27 35.09 4.61 10.88
C SER A 27 36.57 4.52 10.57
N ASN A 28 37.42 3.89 11.40
CA ASN A 28 38.86 3.95 11.14
C ASN A 28 39.34 3.28 9.83
N LYS A 29 38.64 2.24 9.32
CA LYS A 29 38.96 1.59 8.04
C LYS A 29 38.39 2.34 6.84
N TYR A 30 37.29 3.06 7.05
CA TYR A 30 36.53 3.77 6.01
C TYR A 30 36.33 5.25 6.34
N ASN A 31 37.29 5.90 7.00
CA ASN A 31 37.15 7.29 7.51
C ASN A 31 36.84 8.29 6.39
N ASN A 32 37.11 7.91 5.14
CA ASN A 32 36.88 8.70 3.93
C ASN A 32 35.60 8.31 3.16
N LEU A 33 34.78 7.37 3.66
CA LEU A 33 33.55 6.95 2.99
C LEU A 33 32.32 7.41 3.79
N SER A 34 31.27 7.80 3.06
CA SER A 34 29.96 8.05 3.62
C SER A 34 29.06 6.81 3.45
N PHE A 35 28.28 6.50 4.49
CA PHE A 35 27.31 5.41 4.49
C PHE A 35 25.89 5.94 4.27
N ASN A 36 25.78 6.76 3.23
CA ASN A 36 24.55 7.36 2.75
C ASN A 36 24.51 7.27 1.22
N GLN A 37 23.35 7.55 0.64
CA GLN A 37 23.19 7.67 -0.80
C GLN A 37 22.47 8.95 -1.14
N VAL A 38 23.13 9.76 -1.95
CA VAL A 38 22.58 11.02 -2.45
C VAL A 38 21.94 10.80 -3.82
N HIS A 39 22.59 10.05 -4.71
CA HIS A 39 22.05 9.78 -6.05
C HIS A 39 22.36 8.35 -6.52
N GLU A 40 21.44 7.71 -7.25
CA GLU A 40 21.61 6.33 -7.75
C GLU A 40 22.79 6.18 -8.74
N ASN A 41 23.06 7.21 -9.53
CA ASN A 41 24.21 7.32 -10.45
C ASN A 41 25.56 7.71 -9.78
N ASP A 42 25.60 7.88 -8.45
CA ASP A 42 26.88 8.13 -7.76
C ASP A 42 27.75 6.85 -7.73
N GLU A 43 29.07 7.01 -7.71
CA GLU A 43 30.01 5.89 -7.78
C GLU A 43 29.79 4.93 -6.60
N ALA A 44 29.44 3.68 -6.88
CA ALA A 44 29.28 2.65 -5.86
C ALA A 44 30.65 2.27 -5.28
N ARG A 45 30.76 2.26 -3.94
CA ARG A 45 32.01 1.97 -3.23
C ARG A 45 31.94 0.68 -2.43
N ILE A 46 30.85 0.48 -1.68
CA ILE A 46 30.63 -0.73 -0.90
C ILE A 46 29.27 -1.32 -1.27
N VAL A 47 29.31 -2.59 -1.69
CA VAL A 47 28.14 -3.36 -2.08
C VAL A 47 28.05 -4.61 -1.20
N ILE A 48 26.87 -4.88 -0.66
CA ILE A 48 26.58 -6.12 0.06
C ILE A 48 25.71 -7.01 -0.82
N LEU A 49 26.12 -8.26 -0.96
CA LEU A 49 25.43 -9.31 -1.69
C LEU A 49 25.09 -10.49 -0.76
N ASN A 50 24.25 -11.41 -1.21
CA ASN A 50 24.06 -12.71 -0.56
C ASN A 50 24.11 -13.82 -1.61
N GLU A 51 25.19 -14.57 -1.63
CA GLU A 51 25.40 -15.64 -2.60
C GLU A 51 24.38 -16.78 -2.39
N PRO A 52 23.87 -17.40 -3.47
CA PRO A 52 23.00 -18.56 -3.37
C PRO A 52 23.65 -19.69 -2.55
N SER A 53 22.94 -20.22 -1.57
CA SER A 53 23.41 -21.32 -0.73
C SER A 53 22.26 -22.27 -0.37
N LEU A 54 22.42 -23.08 0.69
CA LEU A 54 21.46 -24.09 1.11
C LEU A 54 20.01 -23.54 1.24
N PRO A 55 19.75 -22.38 1.87
CA PRO A 55 18.40 -21.79 1.92
C PRO A 55 17.76 -21.61 0.53
N GLN A 56 18.51 -21.08 -0.45
CA GLN A 56 17.98 -20.87 -1.79
C GLN A 56 17.63 -22.19 -2.49
N TRP A 57 18.43 -23.23 -2.28
CA TRP A 57 18.08 -24.57 -2.75
C TRP A 57 16.82 -25.12 -2.07
N MET A 58 16.68 -24.96 -0.75
CA MET A 58 15.48 -25.41 -0.04
C MET A 58 14.23 -24.72 -0.60
N GLY A 59 14.33 -23.42 -0.90
CA GLY A 59 13.25 -22.66 -1.54
C GLY A 59 12.87 -23.22 -2.92
N SER A 60 13.85 -23.72 -3.68
CA SER A 60 13.65 -24.26 -5.03
C SER A 60 12.91 -25.61 -5.07
N ILE A 61 12.81 -26.32 -3.93
CA ILE A 61 12.06 -27.59 -3.84
C ILE A 61 10.56 -27.35 -4.04
N HIS A 62 10.06 -26.20 -3.57
CA HIS A 62 8.67 -25.78 -3.77
C HIS A 62 8.60 -24.28 -4.15
N PRO A 63 8.93 -23.92 -5.42
CA PRO A 63 9.15 -22.53 -5.84
C PRO A 63 8.00 -21.58 -5.48
N ASN A 64 6.76 -21.97 -5.81
CA ASN A 64 5.57 -21.15 -5.57
C ASN A 64 5.32 -20.86 -4.08
N GLY A 65 5.77 -21.74 -3.19
CA GLY A 65 5.65 -21.55 -1.72
C GLY A 65 6.77 -20.69 -1.14
N SER A 66 7.84 -20.50 -1.89
CA SER A 66 9.08 -19.80 -1.50
C SER A 66 9.23 -18.46 -2.21
N LEU A 67 8.15 -17.97 -2.83
CA LEU A 67 8.14 -16.74 -3.64
C LEU A 67 9.11 -16.81 -4.83
N TYR A 68 9.27 -17.98 -5.47
CA TYR A 68 10.04 -18.17 -6.70
C TYR A 68 9.10 -18.47 -7.87
N GLU A 69 9.50 -18.08 -9.08
CA GLU A 69 8.76 -18.34 -10.31
C GLU A 69 9.01 -19.77 -10.80
N GLU A 70 10.27 -20.19 -10.82
CA GLU A 70 10.71 -21.50 -11.29
C GLU A 70 11.73 -22.15 -10.35
N PRO A 71 11.97 -23.48 -10.48
CA PRO A 71 13.08 -24.15 -9.80
C PRO A 71 14.44 -23.57 -10.19
N LEU A 72 15.37 -23.61 -9.23
CA LEU A 72 16.72 -23.06 -9.31
C LEU A 72 17.76 -24.17 -9.50
N ASP A 73 18.68 -24.00 -10.44
CA ASP A 73 19.95 -24.74 -10.45
C ASP A 73 20.95 -24.00 -9.56
N LEU A 74 21.19 -24.53 -8.35
CA LEU A 74 22.02 -23.86 -7.35
C LEU A 74 23.45 -23.63 -7.85
N SER A 75 24.08 -24.64 -8.45
CA SER A 75 25.47 -24.55 -8.93
C SER A 75 25.62 -23.48 -10.00
N LYS A 76 24.65 -23.41 -10.92
CA LYS A 76 24.64 -22.38 -11.95
C LYS A 76 24.35 -20.99 -11.38
N ALA A 77 23.44 -20.88 -10.42
CA ALA A 77 23.16 -19.61 -9.75
C ALA A 77 24.39 -19.08 -8.99
N GLN A 78 25.14 -19.95 -8.31
CA GLN A 78 26.40 -19.61 -7.64
C GLN A 78 27.44 -19.11 -8.63
N GLU A 79 27.58 -19.77 -9.78
CA GLU A 79 28.48 -19.37 -10.85
C GLU A 79 28.12 -18.00 -11.46
N GLU A 80 26.83 -17.75 -11.71
CA GLU A 80 26.33 -16.46 -12.18
C GLU A 80 26.58 -15.34 -11.15
N HIS A 81 26.33 -15.61 -9.86
CA HIS A 81 26.57 -14.66 -8.78
C HIS A 81 28.07 -14.38 -8.56
N ARG A 82 28.94 -15.39 -8.69
CA ARG A 82 30.39 -15.23 -8.64
C ARG A 82 30.87 -14.27 -9.73
N LYS A 83 30.41 -14.45 -10.98
CA LYS A 83 30.73 -13.55 -12.10
C LYS A 83 30.24 -12.12 -11.86
N PHE A 84 29.06 -11.96 -11.27
CA PHE A 84 28.53 -10.65 -10.92
C PHE A 84 29.41 -9.96 -9.85
N ARG A 85 29.81 -10.69 -8.80
CA ARG A 85 30.76 -10.19 -7.79
C ARG A 85 32.09 -9.78 -8.41
N GLU A 86 32.69 -10.65 -9.24
CA GLU A 86 33.95 -10.37 -9.93
C GLU A 86 33.87 -9.12 -10.81
N LEU A 87 32.73 -8.90 -11.48
CA LEU A 87 32.47 -7.69 -12.25
C LEU A 87 32.46 -6.45 -11.35
N LEU A 88 31.73 -6.47 -10.24
CA LEU A 88 31.70 -5.34 -9.30
C LEU A 88 33.08 -5.01 -8.75
N GLU A 89 33.83 -6.02 -8.32
CA GLU A 89 35.20 -5.86 -7.79
C GLU A 89 36.16 -5.32 -8.85
N LYS A 90 36.06 -5.81 -10.09
CA LYS A 90 36.83 -5.30 -11.24
C LYS A 90 36.53 -3.83 -11.53
N GLU A 91 35.28 -3.41 -11.36
CA GLU A 91 34.86 -2.02 -11.57
C GLU A 91 35.12 -1.12 -10.35
N GLY A 92 35.80 -1.62 -9.31
CA GLY A 92 36.31 -0.83 -8.18
C GLY A 92 35.45 -0.86 -6.92
N CYS A 93 34.37 -1.64 -6.90
CA CYS A 93 33.55 -1.82 -5.70
C CYS A 93 34.27 -2.74 -4.70
N THR A 94 34.16 -2.43 -3.41
CA THR A 94 34.40 -3.42 -2.35
C THR A 94 33.11 -4.21 -2.13
N VAL A 95 33.17 -5.53 -2.30
CA VAL A 95 32.00 -6.40 -2.17
C VAL A 95 32.11 -7.25 -0.91
N TYR A 96 31.07 -7.25 -0.09
CA TYR A 96 30.90 -8.15 1.04
C TYR A 96 29.69 -9.05 0.82
N THR A 97 29.79 -10.30 1.24
CA THR A 97 28.63 -11.19 1.32
C THR A 97 28.07 -11.22 2.74
N VAL A 98 26.77 -11.43 2.89
CA VAL A 98 26.13 -11.64 4.22
C VAL A 98 26.86 -12.72 5.01
N ARG A 99 27.22 -13.82 4.35
CA ARG A 99 27.97 -14.91 4.96
C ARG A 99 29.34 -14.45 5.46
N GLU A 100 30.14 -13.77 4.65
CA GLU A 100 31.45 -13.27 5.06
C GLU A 100 31.34 -12.32 6.27
N ILE A 101 30.30 -11.47 6.29
CA ILE A 101 30.03 -10.54 7.39
C ILE A 101 29.72 -11.32 8.68
N LEU A 102 28.82 -12.30 8.61
CA LEU A 102 28.40 -13.09 9.78
C LEU A 102 29.51 -14.01 10.28
N GLU A 103 30.31 -14.61 9.40
CA GLU A 103 31.45 -15.47 9.78
C GLU A 103 32.63 -14.68 10.33
N GLY A 104 32.69 -13.38 10.03
CA GLY A 104 33.82 -12.50 10.36
C GLY A 104 35.00 -12.64 9.40
N SER A 105 34.84 -13.34 8.27
CA SER A 105 35.92 -13.63 7.32
C SER A 105 36.27 -12.44 6.41
N TYR A 106 35.43 -11.41 6.37
CA TYR A 106 35.70 -10.13 5.69
C TYR A 106 36.89 -9.35 6.29
N ASP A 107 37.27 -9.67 7.53
CA ASP A 107 38.42 -9.10 8.23
C ASP A 107 39.06 -10.16 9.13
N LYS A 108 40.32 -10.53 8.86
CA LYS A 108 41.01 -11.59 9.64
C LYS A 108 41.09 -11.29 11.14
N ALA A 109 41.04 -10.03 11.55
CA ALA A 109 40.99 -9.69 12.97
C ALA A 109 39.63 -10.00 13.61
N LYS A 110 38.55 -10.02 12.82
CA LYS A 110 37.18 -10.28 13.29
C LYS A 110 36.85 -11.76 13.41
N SER A 111 37.51 -12.64 12.66
CA SER A 111 37.33 -14.09 12.81
C SER A 111 37.75 -14.63 14.19
N GLU A 112 38.60 -13.90 14.92
CA GLU A 112 39.04 -14.25 16.29
C GLU A 112 38.45 -13.32 17.37
N ASP A 113 37.54 -12.41 16.99
CA ASP A 113 36.92 -11.46 17.91
C ASP A 113 35.84 -12.14 18.76
N ILE A 114 36.13 -12.29 20.06
CA ILE A 114 35.21 -12.90 21.03
C ILE A 114 33.87 -12.17 21.10
N GLN A 115 33.84 -10.84 20.95
CA GLN A 115 32.58 -10.09 20.99
C GLN A 115 31.72 -10.37 19.76
N HIS A 116 32.35 -10.47 18.58
CA HIS A 116 31.67 -10.87 17.35
C HIS A 116 31.12 -12.30 17.49
N ARG A 117 31.94 -13.22 18.02
CA ARG A 117 31.56 -14.60 18.28
C ARG A 117 30.33 -14.71 19.19
N VAL A 118 30.32 -14.01 20.33
CA VAL A 118 29.19 -14.03 21.28
C VAL A 118 27.91 -13.51 20.62
N LYS A 119 27.97 -12.43 19.83
CA LYS A 119 26.80 -11.92 19.10
C LYS A 119 26.24 -12.96 18.11
N LEU A 120 27.13 -13.69 17.44
CA LEU A 120 26.75 -14.73 16.49
C LEU A 120 26.08 -15.91 17.20
N GLU A 121 26.64 -16.35 18.34
CA GLU A 121 26.06 -17.38 19.21
C GLU A 121 24.69 -16.98 19.73
N ASP A 122 24.53 -15.76 20.25
CA ASP A 122 23.25 -15.24 20.75
C ASP A 122 22.18 -15.21 19.64
N PHE A 123 22.55 -14.79 18.42
CA PHE A 123 21.61 -14.77 17.30
C PHE A 123 21.24 -16.18 16.82
N ALA A 124 22.22 -17.08 16.73
CA ALA A 124 22.01 -18.48 16.38
C ALA A 124 21.13 -19.20 17.41
N PHE A 125 21.35 -18.95 18.70
CA PHE A 125 20.55 -19.49 19.81
C PHE A 125 19.06 -19.13 19.69
N ASN A 126 18.75 -17.92 19.22
CA ASN A 126 17.38 -17.46 18.98
C ASN A 126 16.79 -17.95 17.65
N SER A 127 17.63 -18.49 16.76
CA SER A 127 17.24 -19.02 15.46
C SER A 127 16.92 -20.52 15.47
N ILE A 128 17.37 -21.24 16.51
CA ILE A 128 17.15 -22.68 16.69
C ILE A 128 16.13 -22.96 17.80
N HIS A 129 15.22 -23.91 17.53
CA HIS A 129 14.19 -24.31 18.48
C HIS A 129 14.24 -25.82 18.74
N TYR A 130 14.13 -26.21 20.01
CA TYR A 130 13.90 -27.60 20.42
C TYR A 130 12.46 -27.71 20.87
N GLU A 131 11.74 -28.67 20.30
CA GLU A 131 10.34 -28.94 20.62
C GLU A 131 10.20 -30.39 21.07
N LEU A 132 9.25 -30.64 21.97
CA LEU A 132 8.90 -32.00 22.31
C LEU A 132 7.94 -32.57 21.27
N ASP A 133 8.16 -33.83 20.87
CA ASP A 133 7.24 -34.54 19.99
C ASP A 133 5.82 -34.56 20.60
N THR A 134 4.81 -34.31 19.77
CA THR A 134 3.40 -34.25 20.20
C THR A 134 2.87 -35.55 20.79
N ASN A 135 3.51 -36.68 20.49
CA ASN A 135 3.15 -37.99 21.03
C ASN A 135 3.89 -38.34 22.32
N GLN A 136 4.78 -37.46 22.79
CA GLN A 136 5.48 -37.61 24.06
C GLN A 136 4.69 -36.90 25.15
N ASP A 137 4.34 -37.62 26.21
CA ASP A 137 3.87 -36.96 27.43
C ASP A 137 5.06 -36.25 28.09
N ALA A 138 4.89 -34.98 28.45
CA ALA A 138 5.92 -34.20 29.13
C ALA A 138 6.22 -34.75 30.53
N GLU A 139 5.27 -35.47 31.14
CA GLU A 139 5.43 -36.12 32.45
C GLU A 139 6.32 -37.37 32.38
N GLU A 140 6.49 -37.99 31.20
CA GLU A 140 7.32 -39.19 31.00
C GLU A 140 8.83 -38.87 30.84
N ILE A 141 9.17 -37.58 30.73
CA ILE A 141 10.54 -37.08 30.59
C ILE A 141 11.16 -36.94 31.98
N SER A 142 12.28 -37.61 32.20
CA SER A 142 13.01 -37.48 33.46
C SER A 142 13.61 -36.09 33.62
N GLU A 143 13.95 -35.69 34.84
CA GLU A 143 14.64 -34.40 35.07
C GLU A 143 15.99 -34.32 34.32
N GLU A 144 16.66 -35.46 34.13
CA GLU A 144 17.90 -35.57 33.36
C GLU A 144 17.64 -35.32 31.86
N ASP A 145 16.56 -35.88 31.32
CA ASP A 145 16.15 -35.65 29.92
C ASP A 145 15.66 -34.21 29.69
N LYS A 146 15.04 -33.58 30.70
CA LYS A 146 14.59 -32.17 30.64
C LYS A 146 15.76 -31.21 30.43
N TYR A 147 16.94 -31.53 30.97
CA TYR A 147 18.15 -30.75 30.70
C TYR A 147 18.49 -30.75 29.20
N LEU A 148 18.37 -31.90 28.51
CA LEU A 148 18.73 -32.04 27.08
C LEU A 148 17.80 -31.30 26.11
N ILE A 149 16.62 -30.89 26.56
CA ILE A 149 15.69 -29.99 25.83
C ILE A 149 15.71 -28.55 26.35
N SER A 150 16.52 -28.26 27.37
CA SER A 150 16.60 -26.95 27.99
C SER A 150 17.44 -25.96 27.20
N ASP A 151 17.20 -24.67 27.46
CA ASP A 151 18.04 -23.57 26.96
C ASP A 151 19.51 -23.69 27.40
N GLN A 152 19.78 -24.30 28.56
CA GLN A 152 21.16 -24.49 29.04
C GLN A 152 21.94 -25.48 28.16
N TYR A 153 21.31 -26.60 27.80
CA TYR A 153 21.93 -27.57 26.88
C TYR A 153 22.05 -27.01 25.47
N LYS A 154 21.00 -26.34 24.97
CA LYS A 154 21.00 -25.64 23.68
C LYS A 154 22.16 -24.66 23.57
N LYS A 155 22.42 -23.87 24.62
CA LYS A 155 23.56 -22.95 24.69
C LYS A 155 24.90 -23.68 24.60
N LYS A 156 25.07 -24.77 25.37
CA LYS A 156 26.29 -25.60 25.31
C LYS A 156 26.54 -26.15 23.90
N CYS A 157 25.50 -26.59 23.20
CA CYS A 157 25.61 -27.05 21.82
C CYS A 157 26.06 -25.91 20.88
N ILE A 158 25.43 -24.73 20.98
CA ILE A 158 25.74 -23.55 20.17
C ILE A 158 27.18 -23.07 20.39
N GLU A 159 27.64 -22.97 21.63
CA GLU A 159 29.02 -22.57 21.98
C GLU A 159 30.09 -23.50 21.37
N SER A 160 29.74 -24.77 21.12
CA SER A 160 30.65 -25.75 20.51
C SER A 160 30.72 -25.71 18.98
N MET A 161 29.79 -25.00 18.32
CA MET A 161 29.72 -24.92 16.85
C MET A 161 30.78 -23.99 16.27
N SER A 162 31.28 -24.23 15.05
CA SER A 162 32.09 -23.25 14.32
C SER A 162 31.25 -22.05 13.86
N ASN A 163 31.87 -20.91 13.50
CA ASN A 163 31.13 -19.77 12.95
C ASN A 163 30.31 -20.16 11.70
N GLN A 164 30.87 -21.02 10.85
CA GLN A 164 30.16 -21.52 9.67
C GLN A 164 28.88 -22.29 10.06
N GLN A 165 28.96 -23.16 11.07
CA GLN A 165 27.80 -23.88 11.58
C GLN A 165 26.76 -22.94 12.21
N LEU A 166 27.20 -21.92 12.96
CA LEU A 166 26.31 -20.90 13.51
C LEU A 166 25.59 -20.14 12.39
N VAL A 167 26.29 -19.77 11.32
CA VAL A 167 25.67 -19.12 10.16
C VAL A 167 24.65 -20.03 9.49
N GLU A 168 24.91 -21.33 9.34
CA GLU A 168 23.89 -22.26 8.83
C GLU A 168 22.64 -22.30 9.71
N VAL A 169 22.80 -22.31 11.04
CA VAL A 169 21.67 -22.25 11.99
C VAL A 169 20.85 -20.97 11.77
N ILE A 170 21.52 -19.82 11.62
CA ILE A 170 20.88 -18.52 11.39
C ILE A 170 20.11 -18.49 10.07
N LEU A 171 20.70 -19.01 9.00
CA LEU A 171 20.11 -18.92 7.66
C LEU A 171 19.02 -19.98 7.41
N THR A 172 19.07 -21.13 8.09
CA THR A 172 18.11 -22.25 7.91
C THR A 172 17.02 -22.29 8.97
N ARG A 173 17.26 -21.70 10.15
CA ARG A 173 16.32 -21.57 11.28
C ARG A 173 15.63 -22.89 11.63
N PRO A 174 16.39 -23.89 12.13
CA PRO A 174 15.89 -25.23 12.37
C PRO A 174 15.03 -25.31 13.64
N THR A 175 13.98 -26.12 13.58
CA THR A 175 13.24 -26.65 14.71
C THR A 175 13.43 -28.16 14.75
N ILE A 176 13.96 -28.69 15.85
CA ILE A 176 14.17 -30.12 16.08
C ILE A 176 13.12 -30.63 17.05
N LYS A 177 12.31 -31.62 16.61
CA LYS A 177 11.39 -32.32 17.50
C LYS A 177 12.06 -33.53 18.11
N LEU A 178 11.99 -33.61 19.44
CA LEU A 178 12.69 -34.59 20.25
C LEU A 178 11.69 -35.45 21.02
N ARG A 179 11.97 -36.74 21.12
CA ARG A 179 11.21 -37.70 21.93
C ARG A 179 12.16 -38.51 22.78
N LYS A 180 11.71 -38.98 23.95
CA LYS A 180 12.49 -39.92 24.75
C LYS A 180 12.78 -41.20 23.96
N SER A 181 13.97 -41.74 24.16
CA SER A 181 14.41 -43.00 23.57
C SER A 181 14.79 -43.98 24.68
N GLU A 182 14.44 -45.25 24.49
CA GLU A 182 14.67 -46.32 25.47
C GLU A 182 15.87 -47.21 25.12
N ARG A 183 16.49 -47.00 23.94
CA ARG A 183 17.45 -47.95 23.38
C ARG A 183 18.80 -47.35 23.02
N ASP A 184 18.81 -46.21 22.33
CA ASP A 184 20.02 -45.65 21.75
C ASP A 184 20.61 -44.58 22.67
N THR A 185 20.28 -43.31 22.41
CA THR A 185 20.57 -42.17 23.31
C THR A 185 19.31 -41.75 24.07
N GLU A 186 19.43 -40.84 25.02
CA GLU A 186 18.33 -40.37 25.89
C GLU A 186 17.17 -39.79 25.08
N LEU A 187 17.49 -39.06 23.99
CA LEU A 187 16.51 -38.44 23.10
C LEU A 187 16.73 -38.87 21.64
N LEU A 188 15.62 -39.12 20.94
CA LEU A 188 15.55 -39.33 19.50
C LEU A 188 15.01 -38.06 18.83
N SER A 189 15.69 -37.56 17.80
CA SER A 189 15.13 -36.56 16.89
C SER A 189 14.14 -37.21 15.94
N THR A 190 12.85 -36.93 16.11
CA THR A 190 11.78 -37.52 15.28
C THR A 190 11.52 -36.73 14.01
N GLU A 191 11.75 -35.42 14.04
CA GLU A 191 11.52 -34.52 12.91
C GLU A 191 12.50 -33.34 12.93
N TYR A 192 12.99 -32.95 11.76
CA TYR A 192 13.65 -31.67 11.52
C TYR A 192 12.77 -30.83 10.60
N SER A 193 12.40 -29.64 11.04
CA SER A 193 11.72 -28.65 10.22
C SER A 193 12.55 -27.37 10.14
N PHE A 194 12.43 -26.63 9.04
CA PHE A 194 13.28 -25.47 8.77
C PHE A 194 12.43 -24.30 8.29
N LYS A 195 12.86 -23.09 8.61
CA LYS A 195 12.27 -21.83 8.11
C LYS A 195 13.35 -20.99 7.41
N PRO A 196 13.91 -21.51 6.30
CA PRO A 196 15.09 -20.92 5.66
C PRO A 196 14.80 -19.51 5.12
N LEU A 197 15.82 -18.66 5.12
CA LEU A 197 15.77 -17.30 4.57
C LEU A 197 15.99 -17.33 3.05
N VAL A 198 15.02 -17.90 2.33
CA VAL A 198 15.15 -18.21 0.90
C VAL A 198 15.31 -16.95 0.04
N ASN A 199 14.63 -15.84 0.35
CA ASN A 199 14.69 -14.60 -0.42
C ASN A 199 15.82 -13.65 0.01
N LEU A 200 16.67 -14.03 0.96
CA LEU A 200 17.80 -13.21 1.42
C LEU A 200 18.81 -12.91 0.29
N ILE A 201 18.81 -13.67 -0.81
CA ILE A 201 19.57 -13.33 -2.02
C ILE A 201 19.25 -11.94 -2.56
N PHE A 202 18.04 -11.43 -2.33
CA PHE A 202 17.64 -10.08 -2.71
C PHE A 202 17.94 -9.10 -1.59
N GLN A 203 19.16 -8.58 -1.61
CA GLN A 203 19.68 -7.67 -0.59
C GLN A 203 19.09 -6.26 -0.66
N ARG A 204 18.38 -5.91 -1.73
CA ARG A 204 17.80 -4.57 -1.88
C ARG A 204 16.65 -4.28 -0.92
N ASP A 205 15.91 -5.30 -0.47
CA ASP A 205 14.57 -5.07 0.08
C ASP A 205 14.55 -4.78 1.59
N GLN A 206 15.49 -5.36 2.34
CA GLN A 206 15.47 -5.36 3.82
C GLN A 206 15.75 -3.99 4.44
N GLN A 207 16.27 -3.04 3.65
CA GLN A 207 16.62 -1.70 4.06
C GLN A 207 16.59 -0.75 2.86
N ILE A 208 16.64 0.54 3.15
CA ILE A 208 17.02 1.58 2.19
C ILE A 208 18.22 2.36 2.73
N THR A 209 19.05 2.88 1.84
CA THR A 209 20.11 3.83 2.20
C THR A 209 19.68 5.21 1.69
N THR A 210 19.33 6.13 2.59
CA THR A 210 18.93 7.50 2.23
C THR A 210 20.13 8.45 2.26
N ALA A 211 19.92 9.74 1.99
CA ALA A 211 20.97 10.75 2.11
C ALA A 211 21.46 10.94 3.56
N LYS A 212 20.70 10.46 4.55
CA LYS A 212 21.07 10.49 5.98
C LYS A 212 21.68 9.20 6.51
N GLY A 213 21.36 8.05 5.91
CA GLY A 213 21.86 6.77 6.38
C GLY A 213 20.90 5.61 6.12
N ILE A 214 21.13 4.49 6.81
CA ILE A 214 20.37 3.26 6.59
C ILE A 214 19.09 3.27 7.41
N VAL A 215 17.96 3.02 6.75
CA VAL A 215 16.65 2.80 7.39
C VAL A 215 16.28 1.34 7.18
N LEU A 216 16.02 0.61 8.27
CA LEU A 216 15.57 -0.77 8.17
C LEU A 216 14.08 -0.82 7.81
N ALA A 217 13.77 -1.69 6.85
CA ALA A 217 12.44 -1.79 6.28
C ALA A 217 11.52 -2.70 7.10
N SER A 218 10.22 -2.67 6.80
CA SER A 218 9.22 -3.59 7.35
C SER A 218 8.55 -4.29 6.17
N LEU A 219 9.00 -5.51 5.86
CA LEU A 219 8.61 -6.18 4.61
C LEU A 219 7.12 -6.58 4.62
N SER A 220 6.49 -6.54 3.45
CA SER A 220 5.07 -6.89 3.30
C SER A 220 4.80 -8.38 3.54
N SER A 221 5.76 -9.23 3.18
CA SER A 221 5.68 -10.67 3.34
C SER A 221 6.19 -11.12 4.72
N PRO A 222 5.36 -11.69 5.61
CA PRO A 222 5.79 -12.11 6.95
C PRO A 222 6.90 -13.17 6.95
N ILE A 223 6.96 -14.02 5.91
CA ILE A 223 8.02 -15.03 5.79
C ILE A 223 9.40 -14.41 5.58
N ARG A 224 9.48 -13.21 4.98
CA ARG A 224 10.72 -12.47 4.75
C ARG A 224 11.13 -11.58 5.92
N ALA A 225 10.23 -11.25 6.84
CA ALA A 225 10.52 -10.33 7.95
C ALA A 225 11.81 -10.66 8.76
N PRO A 226 12.16 -11.93 9.00
CA PRO A 226 13.41 -12.29 9.69
C PRO A 226 14.69 -11.90 8.92
N GLU A 227 14.63 -11.71 7.60
CA GLU A 227 15.76 -11.24 6.77
C GLU A 227 16.26 -9.87 7.25
N VAL A 228 15.34 -8.97 7.66
CA VAL A 228 15.67 -7.64 8.18
C VAL A 228 16.52 -7.73 9.45
N GLN A 229 16.25 -8.71 10.31
CA GLN A 229 17.02 -8.89 11.56
C GLN A 229 18.44 -9.40 11.28
N VAL A 230 18.61 -10.25 10.26
CA VAL A 230 19.95 -10.68 9.83
C VAL A 230 20.72 -9.49 9.27
N MET A 231 20.10 -8.66 8.43
CA MET A 231 20.75 -7.46 7.90
C MET A 231 21.09 -6.43 8.98
N LYS A 232 20.21 -6.25 9.97
CA LYS A 232 20.49 -5.44 11.17
C LYS A 232 21.75 -5.92 11.89
N LEU A 233 21.90 -7.24 12.09
CA LEU A 233 23.11 -7.81 12.68
C LEU A 233 24.34 -7.55 11.79
N CYS A 234 24.23 -7.74 10.47
CA CYS A 234 25.32 -7.45 9.53
C CYS A 234 25.78 -6.00 9.62
N PHE A 235 24.86 -5.03 9.63
CA PHE A 235 25.19 -3.62 9.78
C PHE A 235 25.83 -3.31 11.13
N GLN A 236 25.37 -3.94 12.21
CA GLN A 236 26.01 -3.79 13.53
C GLN A 236 27.41 -4.39 13.59
N ILE A 237 27.65 -5.53 12.92
CA ILE A 237 28.98 -6.14 12.81
C ILE A 237 29.92 -5.23 11.99
N LEU A 238 29.40 -4.66 10.90
CA LEU A 238 30.10 -3.71 10.05
C LEU A 238 30.16 -2.29 10.66
N GLY A 239 29.57 -2.04 11.82
CA GLY A 239 29.53 -0.71 12.44
C GLY A 239 28.86 0.38 11.58
N LEU A 240 27.92 0.01 10.70
CA LEU A 240 27.21 0.96 9.85
C LEU A 240 26.05 1.64 10.60
N PRO A 241 25.81 2.94 10.38
CA PRO A 241 24.77 3.67 11.09
C PRO A 241 23.37 3.32 10.58
N ILE A 242 22.56 2.75 11.46
CA ILE A 242 21.11 2.63 11.28
C ILE A 242 20.45 3.85 11.92
N ILE A 243 19.74 4.64 11.14
CA ILE A 243 19.12 5.90 11.57
C ILE A 243 17.63 5.76 11.90
N GLY A 244 16.99 4.66 11.50
CA GLY A 244 15.59 4.39 11.78
C GLY A 244 15.16 2.97 11.40
N GLU A 245 14.04 2.54 11.96
CA GLU A 245 13.32 1.31 11.59
C GLU A 245 11.85 1.66 11.38
N ILE A 246 11.23 1.09 10.35
CA ILE A 246 9.81 1.30 10.06
C ILE A 246 8.95 0.52 11.05
N PRO A 247 8.07 1.17 11.83
CA PRO A 247 7.18 0.49 12.76
C PRO A 247 5.92 -0.05 12.06
N GLU A 248 5.24 -1.02 12.67
CA GLU A 248 3.89 -1.41 12.27
C GLU A 248 2.89 -0.25 12.43
N PRO A 249 1.89 -0.09 11.54
CA PRO A 249 1.56 -0.95 10.38
C PRO A 249 2.35 -0.63 9.10
N GLY A 250 3.40 0.20 9.18
CA GLY A 250 4.24 0.57 8.05
C GLY A 250 4.84 -0.64 7.34
N LYS A 251 4.80 -0.59 6.01
CA LYS A 251 5.43 -1.52 5.08
C LYS A 251 6.33 -0.77 4.12
N LEU A 252 7.54 -1.26 3.94
CA LEU A 252 8.57 -0.70 3.10
C LEU A 252 9.43 -1.85 2.58
N GLU A 253 9.74 -1.83 1.29
CA GLU A 253 10.76 -2.69 0.67
C GLU A 253 11.66 -1.79 -0.19
N GLY A 254 12.98 -2.01 -0.11
CA GLY A 254 13.94 -1.09 -0.73
C GLY A 254 13.94 -1.02 -2.26
N GLY A 255 13.32 -1.98 -2.96
CA GLY A 255 13.08 -1.89 -4.40
C GLY A 255 12.18 -0.71 -4.82
N ASP A 256 11.46 -0.10 -3.88
CA ASP A 256 10.62 1.06 -4.13
C ASP A 256 11.35 2.40 -3.99
N PHE A 257 12.60 2.43 -3.52
CA PHE A 257 13.28 3.68 -3.18
C PHE A 257 14.41 4.03 -4.16
N TYR A 258 14.41 5.26 -4.66
CA TYR A 258 15.50 5.84 -5.44
C TYR A 258 15.98 7.18 -4.87
N PRO A 259 17.27 7.31 -4.52
CA PRO A 259 17.90 8.61 -4.27
C PRO A 259 18.18 9.33 -5.60
N VAL A 260 17.72 10.58 -5.75
CA VAL A 260 17.78 11.38 -7.00
C VAL A 260 18.49 12.72 -6.81
N GLY A 261 19.40 12.78 -5.83
CA GLY A 261 20.18 13.95 -5.49
C GLY A 261 19.88 14.45 -4.09
N ARG A 262 20.45 15.61 -3.74
CA ARG A 262 20.31 16.19 -2.39
C ARG A 262 18.94 16.83 -2.16
N ASP A 263 18.23 17.13 -3.24
CA ASP A 263 16.93 17.79 -3.22
C ASP A 263 15.77 16.79 -3.27
N LEU A 264 15.83 15.74 -4.09
CA LEU A 264 14.70 14.87 -4.38
C LEU A 264 15.01 13.38 -4.14
N SER A 265 14.05 12.66 -3.55
CA SER A 265 13.99 11.20 -3.55
C SER A 265 12.67 10.70 -4.12
N LEU A 266 12.68 9.55 -4.80
CA LEU A 266 11.48 8.86 -5.24
C LEU A 266 11.21 7.67 -4.32
N ILE A 267 9.94 7.44 -4.01
CA ILE A 267 9.51 6.26 -3.24
C ILE A 267 8.19 5.71 -3.79
N GLY A 268 8.17 4.42 -4.12
CA GLY A 268 6.98 3.70 -4.55
C GLY A 268 6.03 3.40 -3.39
N VAL A 269 4.71 3.50 -3.63
CA VAL A 269 3.67 2.98 -2.73
C VAL A 269 2.69 2.14 -3.55
N GLY A 270 2.36 0.94 -3.09
CA GLY A 270 1.67 -0.05 -3.89
C GLY A 270 1.53 -1.40 -3.21
N LEU A 271 2.01 -2.46 -3.88
CA LEU A 271 1.84 -3.84 -3.41
C LEU A 271 2.72 -4.18 -2.20
N ARG A 272 3.88 -3.53 -2.04
CA ARG A 272 4.95 -3.91 -1.11
C ARG A 272 5.29 -2.82 -0.09
N SER A 273 5.32 -1.57 -0.52
CA SER A 273 5.48 -0.40 0.33
C SER A 273 4.18 0.39 0.46
N ASN A 274 3.97 1.05 1.61
CA ASN A 274 2.77 1.81 1.90
C ASN A 274 3.01 3.27 2.29
N PHE A 275 1.95 4.08 2.23
CA PHE A 275 2.07 5.51 2.54
C PHE A 275 2.38 5.79 4.01
N TYR A 276 1.93 4.92 4.93
CA TYR A 276 2.26 5.06 6.36
C TYR A 276 3.78 5.10 6.60
N SER A 277 4.56 4.25 5.92
CA SER A 277 6.03 4.26 6.02
C SER A 277 6.61 5.57 5.50
N VAL A 278 6.08 6.09 4.39
CA VAL A 278 6.52 7.36 3.82
C VAL A 278 6.24 8.51 4.78
N GLU A 279 5.03 8.58 5.33
CA GLU A 279 4.63 9.58 6.33
C GLU A 279 5.51 9.49 7.58
N TYR A 280 5.74 8.28 8.11
CA TYR A 280 6.65 8.06 9.23
C TYR A 280 8.06 8.57 8.93
N MET A 281 8.60 8.28 7.74
CA MET A 281 9.91 8.76 7.33
C MET A 281 9.97 10.27 7.15
N MET A 282 8.92 10.91 6.64
CA MET A 282 8.80 12.36 6.53
C MET A 282 8.79 13.01 7.92
N ASN A 283 7.96 12.50 8.84
CA ASN A 283 7.80 13.01 10.20
C ASN A 283 9.05 12.85 11.06
N ASN A 284 9.89 11.85 10.78
CA ASN A 284 11.14 11.60 11.49
C ASN A 284 12.38 12.07 10.71
N ASP A 285 12.18 12.80 9.60
CA ASP A 285 13.23 13.33 8.74
C ASP A 285 14.29 12.26 8.38
N LEU A 286 13.85 11.11 7.89
CA LEU A 286 14.72 9.97 7.56
C LEU A 286 15.24 10.00 6.11
N PHE A 287 14.62 10.77 5.21
CA PHE A 287 15.04 10.88 3.81
C PHE A 287 16.33 11.68 3.63
N GLY A 288 16.44 12.83 4.31
CA GLY A 288 17.57 13.77 4.13
C GLY A 288 17.46 14.70 2.92
N THR A 289 16.38 14.61 2.15
CA THR A 289 16.07 15.48 1.01
C THR A 289 15.14 16.62 1.42
N ASP A 290 14.92 17.59 0.53
CA ASP A 290 13.95 18.67 0.75
C ASP A 290 12.60 18.36 0.07
N ARG A 291 12.61 17.50 -0.94
CA ARG A 291 11.45 16.97 -1.66
C ARG A 291 11.41 15.43 -1.66
N VAL A 292 10.21 14.88 -1.57
CA VAL A 292 9.91 13.45 -1.70
C VAL A 292 8.78 13.28 -2.71
N ALA A 293 9.02 12.51 -3.76
CA ALA A 293 7.98 12.15 -4.73
C ALA A 293 7.51 10.73 -4.49
N VAL A 294 6.23 10.60 -4.16
CA VAL A 294 5.55 9.34 -3.86
C VAL A 294 4.91 8.81 -5.15
N VAL A 295 5.46 7.73 -5.69
CA VAL A 295 4.99 7.10 -6.94
C VAL A 295 3.95 6.04 -6.63
N LYS A 296 2.69 6.30 -6.96
CA LYS A 296 1.52 5.51 -6.58
C LYS A 296 1.19 4.42 -7.62
N ASP A 297 1.26 3.17 -7.20
CA ASP A 297 0.73 1.99 -7.90
C ASP A 297 -0.68 1.66 -7.41
N TYR A 298 -1.66 2.45 -7.87
CA TYR A 298 -3.06 2.27 -7.50
C TYR A 298 -3.93 1.69 -8.62
N PHE A 299 -3.34 1.39 -9.79
CA PHE A 299 -4.07 0.88 -10.96
C PHE A 299 -3.52 -0.44 -11.51
N ASP A 300 -2.45 -1.02 -10.94
CA ASP A 300 -1.84 -2.24 -11.46
C ASP A 300 -1.70 -3.33 -10.38
N GLN A 301 -0.95 -3.05 -9.31
CA GLN A 301 -0.62 -3.95 -8.19
C GLN A 301 -0.24 -5.37 -8.62
N ASN A 302 0.54 -5.45 -9.70
CA ASN A 302 0.93 -6.72 -10.30
C ASN A 302 2.19 -7.30 -9.64
N GLN A 303 2.20 -8.62 -9.39
CA GLN A 303 3.33 -9.29 -8.74
C GLN A 303 4.65 -9.17 -9.53
N GLN A 304 4.63 -9.16 -10.86
CA GLN A 304 5.85 -8.99 -11.67
C GLN A 304 6.34 -7.55 -11.71
N ARG A 305 5.49 -6.59 -11.30
CA ARG A 305 5.78 -5.14 -11.24
C ARG A 305 5.64 -4.60 -9.82
N MET A 306 6.02 -5.43 -8.84
CA MET A 306 5.72 -5.21 -7.43
C MET A 306 6.44 -4.01 -6.80
N HIS A 307 7.58 -3.60 -7.39
CA HIS A 307 8.41 -2.50 -6.92
C HIS A 307 8.72 -1.51 -8.04
N LEU A 308 9.07 -0.28 -7.68
CA LEU A 308 9.50 0.74 -8.63
C LEU A 308 10.70 0.32 -9.49
N ASP A 309 11.68 -0.38 -8.91
CA ASP A 309 12.88 -0.85 -9.62
C ASP A 309 12.63 -2.00 -10.62
N THR A 310 11.44 -2.59 -10.62
CA THR A 310 11.02 -3.59 -11.61
C THR A 310 10.41 -2.96 -12.86
N VAL A 311 10.07 -1.67 -12.81
CA VAL A 311 9.44 -0.93 -13.92
C VAL A 311 10.26 0.25 -14.40
N CYS A 312 11.19 0.77 -13.61
CA CYS A 312 12.10 1.83 -14.04
C CYS A 312 13.45 1.80 -13.32
N ASN A 313 14.46 2.45 -13.91
CA ASN A 313 15.80 2.54 -13.33
C ASN A 313 16.59 3.75 -13.86
N ILE A 314 17.42 4.35 -13.00
CA ILE A 314 18.26 5.49 -13.33
C ILE A 314 19.54 4.99 -14.00
N ILE A 315 19.66 5.17 -15.31
CA ILE A 315 20.83 4.73 -16.10
C ILE A 315 21.96 5.78 -16.03
N ASP A 316 21.59 7.05 -15.92
CA ASP A 316 22.50 8.19 -15.95
C ASP A 316 21.90 9.35 -15.14
N GLU A 317 22.62 10.47 -14.99
CA GLU A 317 22.25 11.59 -14.11
C GLU A 317 20.82 12.10 -14.32
N ARG A 318 20.38 12.19 -15.58
CA ARG A 318 19.01 12.57 -15.95
C ARG A 318 18.43 11.64 -17.02
N VAL A 319 18.76 10.35 -16.96
CA VAL A 319 18.25 9.36 -17.92
C VAL A 319 17.60 8.20 -17.17
N MET A 320 16.31 7.98 -17.44
CA MET A 320 15.51 6.93 -16.84
C MET A 320 15.12 5.88 -17.88
N LEU A 321 15.44 4.62 -17.63
CA LEU A 321 14.78 3.49 -18.28
C LEU A 321 13.42 3.32 -17.64
N ILE A 322 12.35 3.23 -18.43
CA ILE A 322 10.99 3.09 -17.89
C ILE A 322 10.15 2.19 -18.79
N LEU A 323 9.35 1.32 -18.17
CA LEU A 323 8.36 0.50 -18.86
C LEU A 323 7.35 1.41 -19.57
N GLU A 324 7.23 1.26 -20.88
CA GLU A 324 6.36 2.10 -21.71
C GLU A 324 4.90 2.03 -21.28
N THR A 325 4.42 0.84 -20.89
CA THR A 325 3.01 0.63 -20.57
C THR A 325 2.57 1.30 -19.27
N ILE A 326 3.47 1.78 -18.41
CA ILE A 326 3.10 2.58 -17.22
C ILE A 326 3.13 4.09 -17.48
N CYS A 327 3.47 4.51 -18.70
CA CYS A 327 3.61 5.91 -19.08
C CYS A 327 2.36 6.44 -19.79
N GLY A 328 2.06 7.71 -19.54
CA GLY A 328 1.02 8.46 -20.25
C GLY A 328 -0.36 8.34 -19.62
N GLN A 329 -1.15 9.40 -19.79
CA GLN A 329 -2.47 9.54 -19.17
C GLN A 329 -3.47 8.47 -19.62
N ASP A 330 -3.30 7.96 -20.84
CA ASP A 330 -4.19 6.94 -21.41
C ASP A 330 -3.84 5.51 -20.98
N SER A 331 -2.71 5.31 -20.28
CA SER A 331 -2.36 3.98 -19.79
C SER A 331 -3.31 3.54 -18.66
N PRO A 332 -3.87 2.33 -18.74
CA PRO A 332 -4.71 1.77 -17.69
C PRO A 332 -3.93 1.43 -16.42
N ILE A 333 -2.61 1.29 -16.51
CA ILE A 333 -1.71 0.95 -15.40
C ILE A 333 -0.72 2.08 -15.07
N ARG A 334 -1.06 3.31 -15.48
CA ARG A 334 -0.22 4.49 -15.23
C ARG A 334 0.10 4.66 -13.74
N ARG A 335 1.22 5.32 -13.47
CA ARG A 335 1.62 5.71 -12.11
C ARG A 335 1.31 7.19 -11.90
N LEU A 336 0.84 7.54 -10.71
CA LEU A 336 0.61 8.93 -10.30
C LEU A 336 1.64 9.34 -9.25
N VAL A 337 1.96 10.63 -9.17
CA VAL A 337 2.97 11.16 -8.25
C VAL A 337 2.38 12.25 -7.38
N ASP A 338 2.55 12.08 -6.07
CA ASP A 338 2.38 13.15 -5.09
C ASP A 338 3.76 13.63 -4.65
N GLU A 339 4.01 14.94 -4.77
CA GLU A 339 5.25 15.57 -4.32
C GLU A 339 5.02 16.26 -2.97
N TYR A 340 5.87 15.93 -2.01
CA TYR A 340 5.93 16.57 -0.70
C TYR A 340 7.21 17.39 -0.59
N THR A 341 7.09 18.65 -0.17
CA THR A 341 8.24 19.57 -0.02
C THR A 341 8.31 20.09 1.42
N LYS A 342 9.51 20.19 1.97
CA LYS A 342 9.73 20.82 3.28
C LYS A 342 9.39 22.31 3.25
N ASP A 343 8.59 22.74 4.22
CA ASP A 343 8.35 24.15 4.50
C ASP A 343 9.53 24.80 5.27
N ALA A 344 9.36 26.06 5.64
CA ALA A 344 10.37 26.82 6.40
C ALA A 344 10.66 26.24 7.80
N HIS A 345 9.81 25.36 8.31
CA HIS A 345 9.95 24.67 9.59
C HIS A 345 10.54 23.25 9.43
N GLY A 346 10.82 22.83 8.20
CA GLY A 346 11.35 21.50 7.88
C GLY A 346 10.29 20.40 7.84
N VAL A 347 9.00 20.76 7.83
CA VAL A 347 7.88 19.82 7.76
C VAL A 347 7.48 19.61 6.30
N TYR A 348 7.36 18.36 5.88
CA TYR A 348 6.90 18.03 4.53
C TYR A 348 5.42 18.36 4.36
N GLN A 349 5.10 19.08 3.29
CA GLN A 349 3.73 19.41 2.88
C GLN A 349 3.49 18.96 1.44
N LEU A 350 2.29 18.46 1.14
CA LEU A 350 1.90 18.12 -0.22
C LEU A 350 1.90 19.38 -1.09
N THR A 351 2.76 19.45 -2.10
CA THR A 351 2.90 20.62 -2.99
C THR A 351 2.35 20.38 -4.39
N ARG A 352 2.36 19.13 -4.85
CA ARG A 352 1.79 18.69 -6.13
C ARG A 352 1.16 17.32 -5.93
N ASN A 353 0.02 17.06 -6.55
CA ASN A 353 -0.69 15.79 -6.43
C ASN A 353 -1.10 15.22 -7.79
N ASP A 354 -1.23 13.89 -7.85
CA ASP A 354 -1.76 13.13 -8.98
C ASP A 354 -1.15 13.47 -10.36
N ILE A 355 0.15 13.78 -10.40
CA ILE A 355 0.87 14.01 -11.66
C ILE A 355 1.22 12.67 -12.28
N GLU A 356 0.96 12.46 -13.58
CA GLU A 356 1.39 11.23 -14.25
C GLU A 356 2.91 11.10 -14.23
N TYR A 357 3.41 9.91 -13.88
CA TYR A 357 4.81 9.72 -13.52
C TYR A 357 5.79 10.04 -14.66
N SER A 358 5.49 9.65 -15.90
CA SER A 358 6.36 9.97 -17.04
C SER A 358 6.40 11.48 -17.32
N GLN A 359 5.30 12.19 -17.11
CA GLN A 359 5.22 13.64 -17.16
C GLN A 359 6.02 14.27 -16.01
N TYR A 360 5.86 13.79 -14.78
CA TYR A 360 6.62 14.26 -13.62
C TYR A 360 8.13 14.16 -13.86
N LEU A 361 8.60 13.00 -14.34
CA LEU A 361 10.03 12.78 -14.66
C LEU A 361 10.54 13.78 -15.72
N LYS A 362 9.77 14.02 -16.80
CA LYS A 362 10.12 15.00 -17.83
C LYS A 362 10.17 16.43 -17.28
N GLU A 363 9.25 16.78 -16.37
CA GLU A 363 9.24 18.08 -15.68
C GLU A 363 10.47 18.26 -14.77
N GLU A 364 10.92 17.18 -14.12
CA GLU A 364 12.19 17.12 -13.37
C GLU A 364 13.44 17.00 -14.25
N GLY A 365 13.28 17.07 -15.59
CA GLY A 365 14.38 17.13 -16.55
C GLY A 365 14.95 15.77 -16.97
N PHE A 366 14.26 14.66 -16.70
CA PHE A 366 14.69 13.35 -17.18
C PHE A 366 14.39 13.14 -18.66
N GLU A 367 15.38 12.57 -19.36
CA GLU A 367 15.15 11.92 -20.64
C GLU A 367 14.75 10.45 -20.43
N LEU A 368 13.68 10.02 -21.09
CA LEU A 368 13.15 8.65 -20.93
C LEU A 368 13.60 7.72 -22.05
N ILE A 369 14.07 6.53 -21.70
CA ILE A 369 14.27 5.38 -22.59
C ILE A 369 13.17 4.38 -22.28
N TYR A 370 12.39 3.99 -23.30
CA TYR A 370 11.24 3.12 -23.12
C TYR A 370 11.61 1.65 -23.24
N ALA A 371 11.30 0.87 -22.21
CA ALA A 371 11.39 -0.59 -22.20
C ALA A 371 10.03 -1.20 -22.56
N THR A 372 10.05 -2.30 -23.30
CA THR A 372 8.84 -3.06 -23.64
C THR A 372 8.40 -3.96 -22.48
N GLU A 373 7.18 -4.50 -22.53
CA GLU A 373 6.74 -5.51 -21.55
C GLU A 373 7.62 -6.76 -21.57
N GLN A 374 8.15 -7.16 -22.73
CA GLN A 374 9.06 -8.30 -22.81
C GLN A 374 10.39 -7.98 -22.10
N ASN A 375 10.94 -6.77 -22.29
CA ASN A 375 12.12 -6.34 -21.55
C ASN A 375 11.88 -6.39 -20.04
N GLN A 376 10.70 -5.97 -19.58
CA GLN A 376 10.35 -5.99 -18.17
C GLN A 376 10.22 -7.43 -17.63
N LYS A 377 9.54 -8.32 -18.35
CA LYS A 377 9.43 -9.76 -18.00
C LYS A 377 10.79 -10.45 -17.92
N ASP A 378 11.74 -10.03 -18.74
CA ASP A 378 13.11 -10.51 -18.74
C ASP A 378 14.01 -9.77 -17.71
N TYR A 379 13.40 -9.01 -16.79
CA TYR A 379 14.06 -8.19 -15.75
C TYR A 379 15.07 -7.17 -16.28
N GLY A 380 14.92 -6.76 -17.53
CA GLY A 380 15.78 -5.78 -18.19
C GLY A 380 15.74 -4.40 -17.56
N CYS A 381 14.61 -4.01 -16.95
CA CYS A 381 14.51 -2.76 -16.19
C CYS A 381 15.32 -2.79 -14.89
N ASN A 382 15.60 -3.96 -14.32
CA ASN A 382 16.20 -4.12 -12.99
C ASN A 382 17.75 -4.24 -13.06
N GLY A 383 18.37 -3.37 -13.86
CA GLY A 383 19.83 -3.26 -13.96
C GLY A 383 20.45 -2.49 -12.79
N LEU A 384 21.76 -2.58 -12.60
CA LEU A 384 22.45 -1.89 -11.50
C LEU A 384 23.32 -0.75 -12.02
N ASN A 385 23.04 0.47 -11.59
CA ASN A 385 23.91 1.61 -11.81
C ASN A 385 25.02 1.65 -10.74
N ILE A 386 26.27 1.57 -11.17
CA ILE A 386 27.46 1.61 -10.30
C ILE A 386 28.19 2.97 -10.36
N GLY A 387 27.61 3.94 -11.05
CA GLY A 387 28.15 5.28 -11.29
C GLY A 387 29.28 5.30 -12.32
N ASN A 388 29.94 6.46 -12.45
CA ASN A 388 31.00 6.71 -13.43
C ASN A 388 30.61 6.33 -14.88
N GLY A 389 29.34 6.54 -15.23
CA GLY A 389 28.80 6.22 -16.55
C GLY A 389 28.80 4.71 -16.84
N LYS A 390 28.50 3.85 -15.86
CA LYS A 390 28.44 2.39 -16.03
C LYS A 390 27.15 1.82 -15.50
N PHE A 391 26.50 1.00 -16.33
CA PHE A 391 25.23 0.36 -16.01
C PHE A 391 25.27 -1.14 -16.31
N ILE A 392 25.02 -1.97 -15.30
CA ILE A 392 25.02 -3.42 -15.42
C ILE A 392 23.63 -3.90 -15.85
N VAL A 393 23.58 -4.70 -16.91
CA VAL A 393 22.35 -5.22 -17.53
C VAL A 393 22.41 -6.74 -17.66
N VAL A 394 21.26 -7.40 -17.45
CA VAL A 394 21.13 -8.87 -17.56
C VAL A 394 20.39 -9.32 -18.81
N ASP A 395 19.64 -8.41 -19.44
CA ASP A 395 18.92 -8.68 -20.69
C ASP A 395 19.61 -7.99 -21.88
N LYS A 396 19.97 -8.78 -22.88
CA LYS A 396 20.60 -8.29 -24.11
C LYS A 396 19.65 -7.45 -24.96
N ALA A 397 18.34 -7.72 -24.94
CA ALA A 397 17.39 -6.92 -25.71
C ALA A 397 17.30 -5.50 -25.15
N THR A 398 17.21 -5.38 -23.82
CA THR A 398 17.23 -4.11 -23.10
C THR A 398 18.55 -3.38 -23.30
N ALA A 399 19.69 -4.08 -23.21
CA ALA A 399 21.00 -3.50 -23.50
C ALA A 399 21.05 -2.88 -24.92
N LYS A 400 20.48 -3.55 -25.93
CA LYS A 400 20.38 -3.01 -27.30
C LYS A 400 19.45 -1.80 -27.37
N THR A 401 18.34 -1.80 -26.64
CA THR A 401 17.44 -0.64 -26.55
C THR A 401 18.18 0.57 -25.99
N ILE A 402 18.92 0.40 -24.90
CA ILE A 402 19.71 1.49 -24.29
C ILE A 402 20.84 1.93 -25.24
N ALA A 403 21.60 0.99 -25.81
CA ALA A 403 22.74 1.31 -26.68
C ALA A 403 22.36 2.02 -28.00
N ARG A 404 21.11 1.86 -28.46
CA ARG A 404 20.59 2.59 -29.63
C ARG A 404 20.13 4.01 -29.29
N SER A 405 19.95 4.32 -28.01
CA SER A 405 19.58 5.65 -27.55
C SER A 405 20.78 6.58 -27.59
N THR A 406 20.58 7.82 -28.06
CA THR A 406 21.60 8.88 -27.99
C THR A 406 21.55 9.65 -26.66
N LYS A 407 20.67 9.26 -25.74
CA LYS A 407 20.37 10.00 -24.49
C LYS A 407 21.36 9.75 -23.36
N THR A 408 22.17 8.71 -23.45
CA THR A 408 23.16 8.35 -22.42
C THR A 408 24.48 7.97 -23.06
N SER A 409 25.57 8.28 -22.36
CA SER A 409 26.91 7.80 -22.68
C SER A 409 27.34 6.62 -21.81
N SER A 410 26.46 6.08 -20.97
CA SER A 410 26.78 5.01 -20.05
C SER A 410 27.26 3.75 -20.78
N GLN A 411 28.41 3.23 -20.35
CA GLN A 411 28.92 1.93 -20.74
C GLN A 411 28.02 0.84 -20.16
N LEU A 412 27.50 -0.02 -21.04
CA LEU A 412 26.68 -1.16 -20.65
C LEU A 412 27.55 -2.38 -20.36
N LEU A 413 27.45 -2.90 -19.15
CA LEU A 413 28.16 -4.09 -18.69
C LEU A 413 27.18 -5.26 -18.62
N PHE A 414 27.40 -6.30 -19.42
CA PHE A 414 26.49 -7.45 -19.45
C PHE A 414 26.95 -8.55 -18.51
N VAL A 415 26.01 -9.12 -17.75
CA VAL A 415 26.21 -10.36 -16.98
C VAL A 415 25.05 -11.32 -17.22
N ASP A 416 25.34 -12.60 -17.50
CA ASP A 416 24.28 -13.62 -17.58
C ASP A 416 23.83 -13.95 -16.16
N PHE A 417 22.54 -13.75 -15.88
CA PHE A 417 21.95 -13.85 -14.55
C PHE A 417 20.61 -14.59 -14.56
N ARG A 418 20.32 -15.30 -15.67
CA ARG A 418 19.00 -15.88 -15.97
C ARG A 418 18.56 -16.96 -14.98
N THR A 419 19.49 -17.60 -14.28
CA THR A 419 19.13 -18.61 -13.28
C THR A 419 18.62 -17.93 -12.01
N VAL A 420 19.22 -16.79 -11.63
CA VAL A 420 18.77 -16.00 -10.47
C VAL A 420 17.44 -15.28 -10.74
N THR A 421 17.21 -14.81 -11.98
CA THR A 421 15.94 -14.13 -12.33
C THR A 421 14.68 -14.97 -12.13
N LYS A 422 14.80 -16.30 -12.10
CA LYS A 422 13.72 -17.24 -11.78
C LYS A 422 13.15 -17.10 -10.37
N MET A 423 13.80 -16.30 -9.51
CA MET A 423 13.35 -16.01 -8.15
C MET A 423 12.66 -14.64 -8.04
N TYR A 424 12.25 -14.02 -9.16
CA TYR A 424 11.63 -12.69 -9.24
C TYR A 424 12.53 -11.47 -9.02
N GLY A 425 13.83 -11.54 -9.36
CA GLY A 425 14.71 -10.37 -9.24
C GLY A 425 16.01 -10.46 -10.02
N SER A 426 16.69 -9.33 -10.22
CA SER A 426 17.93 -9.23 -10.99
C SER A 426 19.04 -8.58 -10.16
N VAL A 427 20.11 -8.13 -10.82
CA VAL A 427 21.32 -7.56 -10.19
C VAL A 427 21.04 -6.35 -9.30
N HIS A 428 20.00 -5.55 -9.58
CA HIS A 428 19.59 -4.46 -8.69
C HIS A 428 18.98 -5.01 -7.39
N CYS A 429 18.03 -5.94 -7.50
CA CYS A 429 17.43 -6.62 -6.35
C CYS A 429 18.47 -7.36 -5.49
N CYS A 430 19.47 -7.98 -6.14
CA CYS A 430 20.52 -8.76 -5.46
C CYS A 430 21.59 -7.90 -4.79
N SER A 431 21.56 -6.57 -4.93
CA SER A 431 22.60 -5.69 -4.42
C SER A 431 22.06 -4.64 -3.45
N GLN A 432 22.70 -4.57 -2.29
CA GLN A 432 22.61 -3.40 -1.42
C GLN A 432 23.87 -2.57 -1.55
N VAL A 433 23.80 -1.44 -2.24
CA VAL A 433 24.87 -0.45 -2.17
C VAL A 433 24.70 0.29 -0.83
N VAL A 434 25.71 0.26 0.05
CA VAL A 434 25.64 0.95 1.37
C VAL A 434 26.49 2.21 1.41
N SER A 435 27.37 2.38 0.43
CA SER A 435 28.20 3.58 0.27
C SER A 435 28.32 3.92 -1.21
N ARG A 436 27.90 5.14 -1.55
CA ARG A 436 28.20 5.77 -2.83
C ARG A 436 29.06 7.01 -2.57
N GLN A 437 30.09 7.23 -3.40
CA GLN A 437 30.88 8.45 -3.32
C GLN A 437 30.12 9.59 -4.00
N ASP A 438 29.76 10.60 -3.20
CA ASP A 438 29.11 11.80 -3.70
C ASP A 438 30.02 12.54 -4.68
N ARG A 439 29.43 13.04 -5.78
CA ARG A 439 30.15 13.81 -6.80
C ARG A 439 30.07 15.30 -6.44
N ASP A 440 31.11 16.07 -6.77
CA ASP A 440 31.12 17.53 -6.56
C ASP A 440 29.95 18.25 -7.28
N ASN A 441 29.40 17.63 -8.34
CA ASN A 441 28.27 18.11 -9.14
C ASN A 441 26.94 17.41 -8.84
N SER A 442 26.82 16.59 -7.79
CA SER A 442 25.52 15.99 -7.43
C SER A 442 24.46 17.09 -7.33
N PRO A 443 23.22 16.85 -7.79
CA PRO A 443 22.19 17.88 -7.85
C PRO A 443 22.12 18.65 -6.54
N MET A 444 22.63 19.88 -6.58
CA MET A 444 22.78 20.75 -5.42
C MET A 444 21.39 21.06 -4.87
N LYS A 445 21.31 21.36 -3.57
CA LYS A 445 20.06 21.84 -2.94
C LYS A 445 19.46 23.08 -3.61
N ASN A 446 20.22 23.77 -4.47
CA ASN A 446 19.77 24.96 -5.19
C ASN A 446 20.03 24.85 -6.70
N SER A 447 18.98 24.50 -7.42
CA SER A 447 18.50 25.34 -8.52
C SER A 447 17.00 25.15 -8.57
N ASN A 448 16.24 26.15 -8.10
CA ASN A 448 14.79 26.20 -8.25
C ASN A 448 14.36 25.55 -9.59
N PRO A 449 13.78 24.34 -9.61
CA PRO A 449 12.66 24.19 -10.50
C PRO A 449 11.72 25.28 -10.00
N ARG A 450 11.53 26.36 -10.79
CA ARG A 450 10.49 27.36 -10.49
C ARG A 450 9.33 26.57 -9.89
N LEU A 451 8.85 26.90 -8.69
CA LEU A 451 7.61 26.36 -8.15
C LEU A 451 6.61 26.37 -9.30
N ARG A 452 6.52 25.24 -10.03
CA ARG A 452 5.60 25.08 -11.13
C ARG A 452 4.40 24.66 -10.35
N SER A 453 3.67 25.67 -9.91
CA SER A 453 2.40 25.47 -9.26
C SER A 453 1.53 24.69 -10.24
N ASN A 454 1.54 23.37 -10.09
CA ASN A 454 0.29 22.62 -10.06
C ASN A 454 -0.21 22.60 -8.62
N VAL A 455 -0.14 23.75 -7.93
CA VAL A 455 -1.38 24.18 -7.28
C VAL A 455 -2.30 24.26 -8.47
N ALA A 456 -3.11 23.21 -8.69
CA ALA A 456 -4.34 23.41 -9.41
C ALA A 456 -4.89 24.67 -8.75
N ASN A 457 -4.86 25.80 -9.45
CA ASN A 457 -5.68 26.94 -9.05
C ASN A 457 -6.99 26.24 -8.74
N VAL A 458 -7.36 26.21 -7.45
CA VAL A 458 -8.60 25.61 -7.00
C VAL A 458 -9.61 26.49 -7.69
N ASN A 459 -9.97 26.06 -8.90
CA ASN A 459 -10.91 26.76 -9.72
C ASN A 459 -12.15 26.47 -8.92
N SER A 460 -12.58 27.44 -8.11
CA SER A 460 -13.67 27.30 -7.14
C SER A 460 -15.03 27.02 -7.81
N GLU A 461 -15.00 26.65 -9.09
CA GLU A 461 -16.05 26.42 -10.03
C GLU A 461 -16.13 24.96 -10.52
N CYS A 462 -15.12 24.11 -10.26
CA CYS A 462 -15.23 22.66 -10.52
C CYS A 462 -15.49 21.86 -9.24
N ASP A 463 -16.10 20.69 -9.39
CA ASP A 463 -16.37 19.79 -8.27
C ASP A 463 -15.08 19.08 -7.81
N ASN A 464 -15.01 18.77 -6.51
CA ASN A 464 -13.98 17.94 -5.91
C ASN A 464 -14.57 16.59 -5.52
N VAL A 465 -13.82 15.50 -5.71
CA VAL A 465 -14.29 14.13 -5.48
C VAL A 465 -13.25 13.32 -4.71
N LEU A 466 -13.70 12.62 -3.67
CA LEU A 466 -12.93 11.60 -2.96
C LEU A 466 -13.07 10.24 -3.67
N MET A 467 -11.94 9.58 -3.88
CA MET A 467 -11.83 8.25 -4.46
C MET A 467 -10.88 7.38 -3.63
N VAL A 468 -11.23 6.10 -3.43
CA VAL A 468 -10.38 5.10 -2.78
C VAL A 468 -10.19 3.91 -3.71
N ALA A 469 -8.95 3.63 -4.08
CA ALA A 469 -8.62 2.56 -5.01
C ALA A 469 -9.00 1.16 -4.46
N PRO A 470 -9.57 0.27 -5.30
CA PRO A 470 -10.06 -1.06 -4.91
C PRO A 470 -8.95 -2.12 -4.77
N THR A 471 -7.85 -1.74 -4.16
CA THR A 471 -6.59 -2.51 -4.02
C THR A 471 -6.71 -3.80 -3.19
N ASP A 472 -7.76 -3.97 -2.38
CA ASP A 472 -8.09 -5.26 -1.73
C ASP A 472 -9.53 -5.73 -1.99
N PHE A 473 -10.18 -5.19 -3.04
CA PHE A 473 -11.58 -5.49 -3.37
C PHE A 473 -11.72 -6.78 -4.16
N VAL A 474 -12.02 -7.90 -3.48
CA VAL A 474 -12.29 -9.20 -4.13
C VAL A 474 -13.45 -9.92 -3.46
N LYS A 475 -14.50 -10.26 -4.24
CA LYS A 475 -15.65 -11.04 -3.79
C LYS A 475 -15.34 -12.54 -3.70
N ASP A 476 -16.04 -13.23 -2.80
CA ASP A 476 -16.07 -14.70 -2.72
C ASP A 476 -14.69 -15.38 -2.70
N ARG A 477 -13.80 -14.90 -1.82
CA ARG A 477 -12.43 -15.45 -1.67
C ARG A 477 -12.40 -16.95 -1.35
N VAL A 478 -13.49 -17.51 -0.83
CA VAL A 478 -13.58 -18.91 -0.40
C VAL A 478 -13.46 -19.84 -1.61
N GLY A 479 -12.43 -20.70 -1.60
CA GLY A 479 -12.16 -21.66 -2.68
C GLY A 479 -11.41 -21.09 -3.88
N MET A 480 -11.06 -19.80 -3.88
CA MET A 480 -10.23 -19.19 -4.92
C MET A 480 -8.74 -19.26 -4.58
N ASN A 481 -7.90 -19.56 -5.57
CA ASN A 481 -6.45 -19.49 -5.41
C ASN A 481 -5.94 -18.04 -5.57
N ALA A 482 -4.71 -17.77 -5.10
CA ALA A 482 -4.12 -16.44 -5.12
C ALA A 482 -3.99 -15.84 -6.54
N SER A 483 -3.78 -16.65 -7.57
CA SER A 483 -3.68 -16.17 -8.95
C SER A 483 -5.00 -15.61 -9.48
N LYS A 484 -6.12 -16.29 -9.23
CA LYS A 484 -7.46 -15.80 -9.60
C LYS A 484 -7.83 -14.52 -8.85
N ILE A 485 -7.50 -14.45 -7.56
CA ILE A 485 -7.71 -13.24 -6.74
C ILE A 485 -6.92 -12.06 -7.33
N ARG A 486 -5.67 -12.28 -7.74
CA ARG A 486 -4.83 -11.25 -8.39
C ARG A 486 -5.41 -10.81 -9.75
N GLU A 487 -5.84 -11.74 -10.57
CA GLU A 487 -6.43 -11.46 -11.88
C GLU A 487 -7.71 -10.62 -11.75
N GLN A 488 -8.64 -11.02 -10.87
CA GLN A 488 -9.85 -10.25 -10.62
C GLN A 488 -9.55 -8.85 -10.09
N ARG A 489 -8.61 -8.73 -9.14
CA ARG A 489 -8.16 -7.43 -8.63
C ARG A 489 -7.63 -6.55 -9.75
N GLN A 490 -6.81 -7.08 -10.64
CA GLN A 490 -6.25 -6.31 -11.75
C GLN A 490 -7.33 -5.79 -12.71
N LEU A 491 -8.34 -6.60 -13.02
CA LEU A 491 -9.48 -6.17 -13.85
C LEU A 491 -10.27 -5.03 -13.21
N VAL A 492 -10.51 -5.10 -11.89
CA VAL A 492 -11.19 -4.02 -11.16
C VAL A 492 -10.35 -2.75 -11.13
N LEU A 493 -9.04 -2.86 -10.90
CA LEU A 493 -8.13 -1.72 -10.91
C LEU A 493 -8.09 -1.03 -12.29
N GLN A 494 -8.15 -1.80 -13.38
CA GLN A 494 -8.24 -1.26 -14.74
C GLN A 494 -9.55 -0.52 -14.99
N ASP A 495 -10.69 -1.07 -14.56
CA ASP A 495 -11.98 -0.36 -14.63
C ASP A 495 -11.98 0.92 -13.80
N TYR A 496 -11.36 0.86 -12.61
CA TYR A 496 -11.20 2.04 -11.74
C TYR A 496 -10.29 3.10 -12.37
N SER A 497 -9.24 2.68 -13.07
CA SER A 497 -8.31 3.54 -13.80
C SER A 497 -9.01 4.30 -14.93
N LYS A 498 -9.92 3.64 -15.67
CA LYS A 498 -10.79 4.28 -16.68
C LYS A 498 -11.71 5.32 -16.05
N LEU A 499 -12.37 4.99 -14.93
CA LEU A 499 -13.24 5.92 -14.21
C LEU A 499 -12.47 7.16 -13.72
N HIS A 500 -11.31 6.95 -13.09
CA HIS A 500 -10.45 8.04 -12.67
C HIS A 500 -10.07 8.92 -13.85
N LYS A 501 -9.62 8.32 -14.97
CA LYS A 501 -9.24 9.08 -16.17
C LYS A 501 -10.41 9.91 -16.69
N LEU A 502 -11.58 9.30 -16.83
CA LEU A 502 -12.78 9.98 -17.30
C LEU A 502 -13.07 11.23 -16.47
N LEU A 503 -12.97 11.12 -15.14
CA LEU A 503 -13.12 12.25 -14.22
C LEU A 503 -12.02 13.30 -14.39
N SER A 504 -10.76 12.89 -14.44
CA SER A 504 -9.63 13.80 -14.63
C SER A 504 -9.74 14.60 -15.93
N ASP A 505 -10.19 13.97 -17.02
CA ASP A 505 -10.36 14.61 -18.33
C ASP A 505 -11.46 15.69 -18.30
N THR A 506 -12.41 15.63 -17.36
CA THR A 506 -13.40 16.70 -17.15
C THR A 506 -12.84 17.93 -16.41
N GLY A 507 -11.71 17.80 -15.72
CA GLY A 507 -11.14 18.84 -14.85
C GLY A 507 -11.68 18.87 -13.42
N VAL A 508 -12.44 17.84 -13.02
CA VAL A 508 -12.76 17.60 -11.60
C VAL A 508 -11.49 17.33 -10.82
N GLN A 509 -11.38 17.89 -9.61
CA GLN A 509 -10.27 17.56 -8.72
C GLN A 509 -10.55 16.24 -8.00
N ILE A 510 -9.59 15.33 -8.03
CA ILE A 510 -9.72 14.01 -7.42
C ILE A 510 -8.76 13.94 -6.25
N HIS A 511 -9.25 13.51 -5.09
CA HIS A 511 -8.42 13.08 -3.98
C HIS A 511 -8.40 11.55 -3.98
N LEU A 512 -7.32 10.96 -4.50
CA LEU A 512 -7.18 9.52 -4.65
C LEU A 512 -6.35 8.90 -3.51
N PHE A 513 -6.97 8.02 -2.73
CA PHE A 513 -6.32 7.24 -1.67
C PHE A 513 -6.25 5.75 -2.02
N SER A 514 -5.33 4.99 -1.43
CA SER A 514 -5.33 3.52 -1.48
C SER A 514 -6.13 2.91 -0.34
N HIS A 515 -6.74 1.76 -0.57
CA HIS A 515 -7.16 0.87 0.51
C HIS A 515 -6.04 -0.14 0.83
N GLU A 516 -5.96 -0.60 2.07
CA GLU A 516 -4.85 -1.46 2.51
C GLU A 516 -5.36 -2.53 3.47
N PRO A 517 -4.78 -3.75 3.47
CA PRO A 517 -5.34 -4.88 4.23
C PRO A 517 -5.53 -4.61 5.74
N TRP A 518 -4.68 -3.79 6.37
CA TRP A 518 -4.83 -3.49 7.81
C TRP A 518 -6.00 -2.55 8.13
N HIS A 519 -6.57 -1.85 7.13
CA HIS A 519 -7.84 -1.13 7.32
C HIS A 519 -8.99 -2.12 7.60
N LYS A 520 -8.82 -3.41 7.28
CA LYS A 520 -9.73 -4.50 7.61
C LYS A 520 -11.16 -4.24 7.12
N THR A 521 -11.35 -3.66 5.94
CA THR A 521 -12.69 -3.48 5.35
C THR A 521 -12.65 -3.77 3.85
N ASP A 522 -13.56 -4.60 3.37
CA ASP A 522 -13.63 -5.02 1.96
C ASP A 522 -14.47 -4.08 1.11
N LYS A 523 -14.99 -2.98 1.66
CA LYS A 523 -15.86 -2.02 0.98
C LYS A 523 -15.33 -0.59 0.94
N ALA A 524 -14.03 -0.40 1.21
CA ALA A 524 -13.38 0.92 1.21
C ALA A 524 -13.54 1.70 -0.11
N VAL A 525 -13.71 0.99 -1.24
CA VAL A 525 -13.97 1.62 -2.54
C VAL A 525 -15.29 2.40 -2.56
N PHE A 526 -16.26 2.04 -1.72
CA PHE A 526 -17.58 2.69 -1.64
C PHE A 526 -17.61 3.81 -0.59
N VAL A 527 -16.94 4.91 -0.91
CA VAL A 527 -16.77 6.04 0.01
C VAL A 527 -18.04 6.86 0.24
N ALA A 528 -19.02 6.81 -0.68
CA ALA A 528 -20.16 7.71 -0.66
C ALA A 528 -21.19 7.41 0.47
N ASP A 529 -21.08 6.28 1.15
CA ASP A 529 -22.14 5.84 2.07
C ASP A 529 -22.02 6.38 3.49
N TRP A 530 -20.81 6.75 3.92
CA TRP A 530 -20.52 7.06 5.32
C TRP A 530 -20.43 8.55 5.62
N PHE A 531 -20.49 9.42 4.59
CA PHE A 531 -20.54 10.87 4.78
C PHE A 531 -21.35 11.59 3.71
N SER A 532 -21.66 12.85 3.99
CA SER A 532 -22.08 13.83 3.00
C SER A 532 -21.52 15.21 3.36
N THR A 533 -21.40 16.06 2.34
CA THR A 533 -20.87 17.42 2.47
C THR A 533 -21.97 18.43 2.16
N HIS A 534 -21.99 19.52 2.91
CA HIS A 534 -23.03 20.54 2.85
C HIS A 534 -22.41 21.94 2.89
N SER A 535 -22.70 22.76 1.89
CA SER A 535 -22.15 24.12 1.83
C SER A 535 -22.78 25.04 2.88
N LYS A 536 -22.07 26.10 3.28
CA LYS A 536 -22.58 27.16 4.15
C LYS A 536 -23.86 27.82 3.63
N LYS A 537 -24.00 27.92 2.30
CA LYS A 537 -25.22 28.45 1.66
C LYS A 537 -26.39 27.50 1.83
N GLU A 538 -26.12 26.21 1.68
CA GLU A 538 -27.12 25.19 1.95
C GLU A 538 -27.50 25.21 3.44
N MET A 539 -26.53 25.39 4.35
CA MET A 539 -26.74 25.29 5.79
C MET A 539 -27.06 26.62 6.47
N GLU A 540 -27.41 27.69 5.75
CA GLU A 540 -27.48 29.06 6.29
C GLU A 540 -28.35 29.22 7.56
N ASP A 541 -29.42 28.44 7.69
CA ASP A 541 -30.31 28.42 8.86
C ASP A 541 -29.74 27.68 10.08
N LYS A 542 -28.66 26.91 9.90
CA LYS A 542 -28.14 25.92 10.86
C LYS A 542 -26.65 26.07 11.16
N SER A 543 -25.84 26.52 10.20
CA SER A 543 -24.38 26.67 10.30
C SER A 543 -23.90 27.85 9.46
N LYS A 544 -22.83 28.52 9.94
CA LYS A 544 -22.14 29.58 9.19
C LYS A 544 -20.97 29.07 8.36
N GLU A 545 -20.68 27.77 8.45
CA GLU A 545 -19.53 27.10 7.84
C GLU A 545 -20.00 25.94 6.95
N ASP A 546 -19.11 25.47 6.08
CA ASP A 546 -19.32 24.21 5.36
C ASP A 546 -19.28 23.04 6.36
N VAL A 547 -20.24 22.13 6.24
CA VAL A 547 -20.48 21.04 7.20
C VAL A 547 -20.18 19.69 6.57
N LEU A 548 -19.40 18.88 7.28
CA LEU A 548 -19.27 17.44 7.04
C LEU A 548 -20.24 16.68 7.93
N VAL A 549 -21.07 15.81 7.35
CA VAL A 549 -21.96 14.91 8.10
C VAL A 549 -21.37 13.51 8.06
N ILE A 550 -21.23 12.86 9.22
CA ILE A 550 -20.79 11.48 9.32
C ILE A 550 -21.96 10.60 9.73
N TYR A 551 -22.26 9.57 8.93
CA TYR A 551 -23.41 8.70 9.12
C TYR A 551 -23.10 7.46 9.99
N PRO A 552 -24.09 6.97 10.76
CA PRO A 552 -23.97 5.74 11.56
C PRO A 552 -24.16 4.49 10.70
N LEU A 553 -23.11 3.67 10.61
CA LEU A 553 -23.11 2.48 9.76
C LEU A 553 -23.50 1.22 10.55
N SER A 554 -24.39 0.43 9.97
CA SER A 554 -24.84 -0.84 10.57
C SER A 554 -23.71 -1.87 10.65
N ASN A 555 -22.86 -1.95 9.62
CA ASN A 555 -21.75 -2.89 9.56
C ASN A 555 -20.49 -2.35 10.28
N PRO A 556 -20.01 -3.02 11.35
CA PRO A 556 -18.80 -2.58 12.06
C PRO A 556 -17.51 -2.58 11.24
N SER A 557 -17.40 -3.41 10.19
CA SER A 557 -16.21 -3.35 9.33
C SER A 557 -16.12 -2.04 8.56
N ARG A 558 -17.26 -1.57 8.04
CA ARG A 558 -17.35 -0.32 7.27
C ARG A 558 -17.07 0.92 8.09
N ARG A 559 -17.27 0.87 9.40
CA ARG A 559 -16.94 1.98 10.32
C ARG A 559 -15.47 2.39 10.25
N ARG A 560 -14.58 1.46 9.86
CA ARG A 560 -13.14 1.68 9.64
C ARG A 560 -12.81 2.39 8.33
N GLU A 561 -13.80 2.60 7.45
CA GLU A 561 -13.65 3.41 6.23
C GLU A 561 -13.49 4.90 6.56
N ARG A 562 -13.96 5.32 7.75
CA ARG A 562 -13.70 6.64 8.34
C ARG A 562 -12.23 6.69 8.81
N ARG A 563 -11.32 6.99 7.89
CA ARG A 563 -9.87 6.99 8.16
C ARG A 563 -9.36 8.37 8.51
N GLU A 564 -8.40 8.41 9.42
CA GLU A 564 -7.78 9.66 9.89
C GLU A 564 -7.08 10.43 8.76
N ASP A 565 -6.39 9.74 7.85
CA ASP A 565 -5.71 10.34 6.71
C ASP A 565 -6.70 11.03 5.76
N ILE A 566 -7.83 10.40 5.45
CA ILE A 566 -8.91 11.04 4.68
C ILE A 566 -9.43 12.28 5.41
N MET A 567 -9.64 12.21 6.73
CA MET A 567 -10.12 13.37 7.50
C MET A 567 -9.16 14.55 7.44
N ARG A 568 -7.86 14.28 7.62
CA ARG A 568 -6.80 15.30 7.62
C ARG A 568 -6.56 15.90 6.23
N PHE A 569 -6.41 15.07 5.21
CA PHE A 569 -5.97 15.53 3.89
C PHE A 569 -7.11 15.88 2.92
N CYS A 570 -8.32 15.36 3.15
CA CYS A 570 -9.46 15.61 2.26
C CYS A 570 -10.45 16.63 2.83
N PHE A 571 -10.76 16.57 4.14
CA PHE A 571 -11.83 17.39 4.70
C PHE A 571 -11.35 18.59 5.52
N GLN A 572 -10.25 18.48 6.25
CA GLN A 572 -9.85 19.47 7.26
C GLN A 572 -9.63 20.89 6.71
N GLU A 573 -9.22 21.04 5.45
CA GLU A 573 -9.01 22.37 4.85
C GLU A 573 -10.31 23.14 4.59
N LYS A 574 -11.43 22.45 4.36
CA LYS A 574 -12.71 23.06 3.95
C LYS A 574 -13.82 22.92 4.99
N TYR A 575 -13.90 21.77 5.67
CA TYR A 575 -15.00 21.44 6.59
C TYR A 575 -14.52 21.53 8.03
N ASN A 576 -14.67 22.71 8.64
CA ASN A 576 -14.28 22.93 10.04
C ASN A 576 -15.29 22.37 11.04
N THR A 577 -16.56 22.23 10.63
CA THR A 577 -17.65 21.75 11.49
C THR A 577 -18.10 20.34 11.05
N VAL A 578 -18.14 19.41 12.00
CA VAL A 578 -18.57 18.01 11.80
C VAL A 578 -19.86 17.76 12.56
N TYR A 579 -20.88 17.26 11.85
CA TYR A 579 -22.13 16.75 12.40
C TYR A 579 -22.01 15.23 12.50
N ASP A 580 -21.61 14.78 13.68
CA ASP A 580 -21.28 13.39 13.97
C ASP A 580 -22.50 12.64 14.51
N PHE A 581 -23.11 11.79 13.67
CA PHE A 581 -24.21 10.89 14.06
C PHE A 581 -23.72 9.52 14.53
N THR A 582 -22.42 9.27 14.70
CA THR A 582 -21.92 7.97 15.17
C THR A 582 -22.40 7.52 16.56
N PRO A 583 -22.83 8.37 17.51
CA PRO A 583 -23.49 7.91 18.74
C PRO A 583 -24.71 7.03 18.49
N CYS A 584 -25.40 7.24 17.37
CA CYS A 584 -26.52 6.41 16.93
C CYS A 584 -26.15 4.93 16.75
N GLU A 585 -24.88 4.62 16.43
CA GLU A 585 -24.39 3.24 16.33
C GLU A 585 -24.45 2.49 17.68
N LYS A 586 -24.43 3.23 18.80
CA LYS A 586 -24.56 2.72 20.17
C LYS A 586 -26.00 2.76 20.68
N GLY A 587 -26.94 3.27 19.89
CA GLY A 587 -28.35 3.40 20.24
C GLY A 587 -28.73 4.74 20.87
N GLU A 588 -27.82 5.71 20.87
CA GLU A 588 -28.10 7.08 21.30
C GLU A 588 -28.59 7.89 20.10
N LEU A 589 -29.89 8.23 20.04
CA LEU A 589 -30.42 9.10 18.98
C LEU A 589 -29.94 10.55 19.19
N LYS A 590 -28.70 10.82 18.77
CA LYS A 590 -27.95 12.04 19.07
C LYS A 590 -26.98 12.38 17.93
N CYS A 591 -26.85 13.68 17.64
CA CYS A 591 -25.80 14.24 16.80
C CYS A 591 -24.87 15.09 17.66
N ASN A 592 -23.56 14.86 17.58
CA ASN A 592 -22.55 15.75 18.15
C ASN A 592 -22.13 16.77 17.09
N ILE A 593 -22.23 18.05 17.40
CA ILE A 593 -21.69 19.12 16.55
C ILE A 593 -20.35 19.52 17.17
N ILE A 594 -19.26 19.21 16.46
CA ILE A 594 -17.89 19.37 16.96
C ILE A 594 -16.97 19.90 15.85
N SER A 595 -15.82 20.45 16.24
CA SER A 595 -14.83 20.87 15.25
C SER A 595 -14.18 19.63 14.60
N MET A 596 -13.68 19.77 13.37
CA MET A 596 -12.90 18.73 12.70
C MET A 596 -11.70 18.30 13.54
N GLN A 597 -11.01 19.27 14.17
CA GLN A 597 -9.85 18.99 14.99
C GLN A 597 -10.23 18.15 16.22
N ASP A 598 -11.37 18.42 16.86
CA ASP A 598 -11.89 17.64 17.98
C ASP A 598 -12.39 16.27 17.54
N PHE A 599 -12.96 16.14 16.33
CA PHE A 599 -13.35 14.85 15.77
C PHE A 599 -12.13 13.94 15.52
N ILE A 600 -11.06 14.51 14.97
CA ILE A 600 -9.79 13.81 14.71
C ILE A 600 -9.09 13.44 16.04
N ASN A 601 -9.02 14.38 16.99
CA ASN A 601 -8.27 14.19 18.24
C ASN A 601 -9.06 13.48 19.35
N GLY A 602 -10.39 13.47 19.26
CA GLY A 602 -11.27 12.94 20.30
C GLY A 602 -11.15 11.42 20.48
N PRO A 603 -11.83 10.85 21.51
CA PRO A 603 -12.00 9.40 21.67
C PRO A 603 -12.97 8.81 20.63
N SER A 604 -12.78 9.18 19.37
CA SER A 604 -13.73 9.06 18.26
C SER A 604 -13.70 7.69 17.58
N CYS A 605 -14.71 7.45 16.73
CA CYS A 605 -14.89 6.29 15.88
C CYS A 605 -13.70 5.97 14.92
N LEU A 606 -12.71 6.87 14.83
CA LEU A 606 -11.47 6.69 14.06
C LEU A 606 -10.52 5.68 14.75
N LYS A 607 -10.59 5.56 16.08
CA LYS A 607 -9.78 4.64 16.91
C LYS A 607 -10.60 3.43 17.35
N ALA A 608 -11.35 2.82 16.44
CA ALA A 608 -12.19 1.66 16.75
C ALA A 608 -11.42 0.57 17.50
N GLU A 609 -11.87 0.28 18.73
CA GLU A 609 -11.54 -0.85 19.62
C GLU A 609 -10.23 -1.58 19.33
N THR A 610 -9.11 -0.99 19.76
CA THR A 610 -7.87 -1.73 20.01
C THR A 610 -7.81 -2.18 21.47
N ASP A 611 -8.79 -2.95 21.94
CA ASP A 611 -8.65 -3.81 23.12
C ASP A 611 -8.38 -5.23 22.57
N SER A 612 -7.36 -6.00 22.92
CA SER A 612 -6.45 -6.03 24.05
C SER A 612 -5.18 -6.78 23.61
N SER A 613 -4.08 -6.57 24.31
CA SER A 613 -2.86 -7.37 24.26
C SER A 613 -3.16 -8.87 24.22
N SER A 614 -3.09 -9.49 23.05
CA SER A 614 -2.96 -10.93 22.91
C SER A 614 -1.98 -11.25 21.79
N SER A 615 -0.91 -11.93 22.18
CA SER A 615 0.11 -12.51 21.33
C SER A 615 -0.52 -13.23 20.13
N PHE A 616 -0.17 -12.81 18.92
CA PHE A 616 -0.55 -13.45 17.68
C PHE A 616 -0.03 -14.90 17.62
N ASN A 617 -0.95 -15.86 17.62
CA ASN A 617 -0.71 -17.17 17.02
C ASN A 617 -1.38 -17.15 15.64
N CYS A 618 -0.57 -17.29 14.59
CA CYS A 618 -1.03 -17.45 13.23
C CYS A 618 -1.58 -18.87 13.06
N SER A 619 -2.90 -19.01 13.06
CA SER A 619 -3.57 -20.16 12.48
C SER A 619 -4.69 -19.71 11.55
N THR A 620 -4.70 -20.34 10.39
CA THR A 620 -5.58 -20.15 9.25
C THR A 620 -7.05 -20.26 9.63
N SER A 621 -7.75 -19.12 9.63
CA SER A 621 -9.10 -18.96 9.06
C SER A 621 -9.43 -17.47 9.09
N ALA A 622 -9.60 -16.87 7.91
CA ALA A 622 -10.30 -15.60 7.81
C ALA A 622 -11.81 -15.89 8.01
N SER A 623 -12.18 -16.24 9.24
CA SER A 623 -13.56 -16.07 9.67
C SER A 623 -13.73 -14.58 10.00
N SER A 624 -14.73 -13.99 9.38
CA SER A 624 -15.25 -12.68 9.73
C SER A 624 -15.51 -12.61 11.23
N ASN A 625 -14.61 -12.01 12.01
CA ASN A 625 -15.01 -11.35 13.25
C ASN A 625 -15.81 -10.10 12.86
N ALA A 626 -17.03 -10.35 12.36
CA ALA A 626 -18.06 -9.35 12.29
C ALA A 626 -18.41 -9.02 13.74
N GLY A 627 -18.02 -7.83 14.21
CA GLY A 627 -18.62 -7.27 15.40
C GLY A 627 -20.14 -7.44 15.28
N THR A 628 -20.78 -7.93 16.32
CA THR A 628 -22.23 -8.12 16.31
C THR A 628 -22.89 -6.76 16.10
N ILE A 629 -23.78 -6.68 15.10
CA ILE A 629 -24.59 -5.48 14.87
C ILE A 629 -25.34 -5.18 16.16
N ASN A 630 -25.20 -3.97 16.67
CA ASN A 630 -25.96 -3.54 17.83
C ASN A 630 -27.45 -3.50 17.44
N PRO A 631 -28.31 -4.39 17.98
CA PRO A 631 -29.74 -4.40 17.63
C PRO A 631 -30.46 -3.14 18.10
N GLU A 632 -29.86 -2.43 19.07
CA GLU A 632 -30.34 -1.15 19.57
C GLU A 632 -29.76 0.06 18.82
N GLY A 633 -28.99 -0.13 17.75
CA GLY A 633 -28.47 0.98 16.95
C GLY A 633 -29.56 1.69 16.13
N TYR A 634 -29.30 2.96 15.82
CA TYR A 634 -29.98 3.71 14.77
C TYR A 634 -29.01 3.84 13.60
N PHE A 635 -29.38 3.30 12.44
CA PHE A 635 -28.50 3.25 11.27
C PHE A 635 -29.18 3.89 10.07
N ILE A 636 -28.38 4.54 9.25
CA ILE A 636 -28.79 5.09 7.96
C ILE A 636 -27.56 5.09 7.05
N ASP A 637 -27.69 4.47 5.89
CA ASP A 637 -26.69 4.58 4.83
C ASP A 637 -27.08 5.75 3.93
N PHE A 638 -26.13 6.57 3.48
CA PHE A 638 -26.45 7.75 2.65
C PHE A 638 -27.22 7.36 1.36
N SER A 639 -27.02 6.15 0.84
CA SER A 639 -27.76 5.58 -0.29
C SER A 639 -29.29 5.53 -0.11
N GLU A 640 -29.78 5.63 1.13
CA GLU A 640 -31.20 5.60 1.48
C GLU A 640 -31.88 6.97 1.37
N ILE A 641 -31.10 8.03 1.22
CA ILE A 641 -31.55 9.42 1.14
C ILE A 641 -31.15 10.00 -0.22
N VAL A 642 -32.11 10.56 -0.96
CA VAL A 642 -31.83 11.38 -2.14
C VAL A 642 -32.22 12.82 -1.84
N LEU A 643 -31.25 13.74 -1.94
CA LEU A 643 -31.41 15.13 -1.54
C LEU A 643 -31.71 16.03 -2.73
N ASP A 644 -32.82 16.76 -2.66
CA ASP A 644 -32.98 18.01 -3.39
C ASP A 644 -32.45 19.14 -2.50
N ARG A 645 -31.17 19.44 -2.69
CA ARG A 645 -30.44 20.42 -1.89
C ARG A 645 -30.96 21.85 -2.08
N GLN A 646 -31.45 22.17 -3.29
CA GLN A 646 -31.94 23.51 -3.63
C GLN A 646 -33.26 23.82 -2.91
N HIS A 647 -34.16 22.84 -2.82
CA HIS A 647 -35.49 23.01 -2.23
C HIS A 647 -35.60 22.48 -0.81
N LYS A 648 -34.49 21.99 -0.23
CA LYS A 648 -34.45 21.40 1.12
C LYS A 648 -35.43 20.24 1.29
N LEU A 649 -35.51 19.36 0.30
CA LEU A 649 -36.32 18.14 0.35
C LEU A 649 -35.42 16.90 0.42
N ALA A 650 -35.77 15.96 1.30
CA ALA A 650 -35.10 14.68 1.44
C ALA A 650 -36.08 13.54 1.13
N TYR A 651 -35.82 12.81 0.04
CA TYR A 651 -36.61 11.66 -0.39
C TYR A 651 -36.01 10.39 0.20
N CYS A 652 -36.75 9.72 1.09
CA CYS A 652 -36.21 8.65 1.92
C CYS A 652 -37.01 7.35 1.81
N SER A 653 -36.30 6.26 1.49
CA SER A 653 -36.85 4.90 1.50
C SER A 653 -36.81 4.33 2.92
N ILE A 654 -37.97 4.00 3.50
CA ILE A 654 -38.08 3.53 4.88
C ILE A 654 -38.07 1.99 4.94
N LYS A 655 -37.21 1.44 5.80
CA LYS A 655 -37.04 0.00 6.06
C LYS A 655 -37.61 -0.43 7.41
N ASN A 656 -37.50 0.44 8.43
CA ASN A 656 -37.99 0.16 9.78
C ASN A 656 -38.20 1.45 10.59
N ASP A 657 -38.86 1.32 11.74
CA ASP A 657 -39.22 2.44 12.61
C ASP A 657 -38.00 3.17 13.21
N ARG A 658 -36.92 2.46 13.54
CA ARG A 658 -35.70 3.09 14.12
C ARG A 658 -35.05 4.01 13.09
N GLN A 659 -34.85 3.50 11.88
CA GLN A 659 -34.33 4.29 10.77
C GLN A 659 -35.25 5.48 10.46
N SER A 660 -36.57 5.28 10.46
CA SER A 660 -37.54 6.36 10.27
C SER A 660 -37.39 7.50 11.29
N LYS A 661 -37.16 7.17 12.57
CA LYS A 661 -36.87 8.14 13.64
C LYS A 661 -35.54 8.87 13.44
N LEU A 662 -34.50 8.15 13.02
CA LEU A 662 -33.21 8.75 12.70
C LEU A 662 -33.31 9.72 11.53
N ILE A 663 -34.09 9.39 10.50
CA ILE A 663 -34.35 10.28 9.36
C ILE A 663 -35.05 11.57 9.80
N ASP A 664 -36.08 11.47 10.65
CA ASP A 664 -36.77 12.66 11.18
C ASP A 664 -35.82 13.55 11.97
N TYR A 665 -35.02 12.94 12.87
CA TYR A 665 -34.04 13.66 13.66
C TYR A 665 -32.94 14.30 12.80
N TRP A 666 -32.41 13.55 11.83
CA TRP A 666 -31.45 14.07 10.85
C TRP A 666 -32.03 15.27 10.09
N ALA A 667 -33.28 15.18 9.62
CA ALA A 667 -33.91 16.24 8.86
C ALA A 667 -34.16 17.51 9.68
N GLU A 668 -34.53 17.37 10.96
CA GLU A 668 -34.66 18.49 11.89
C GLU A 668 -33.33 19.23 12.09
N ILE A 669 -32.25 18.48 12.31
CA ILE A 669 -30.89 19.01 12.48
C ILE A 669 -30.40 19.68 11.20
N MET A 670 -30.63 19.05 10.04
CA MET A 670 -30.14 19.51 8.74
C MET A 670 -31.05 20.56 8.06
N GLY A 671 -32.25 20.80 8.59
CA GLY A 671 -33.22 21.75 8.03
C GLY A 671 -33.88 21.27 6.73
N TYR A 672 -34.13 19.97 6.61
CA TYR A 672 -34.78 19.36 5.45
C TYR A 672 -36.23 18.98 5.76
N LYS A 673 -37.11 19.07 4.75
CA LYS A 673 -38.44 18.45 4.77
C LYS A 673 -38.34 17.04 4.19
N VAL A 674 -38.86 16.06 4.93
CA VAL A 674 -38.77 14.65 4.52
C VAL A 674 -39.99 14.22 3.74
N ILE A 675 -39.76 13.51 2.63
CA ILE A 675 -40.77 12.76 1.88
C ILE A 675 -40.44 11.27 2.07
N LYS A 676 -41.21 10.60 2.92
CA LYS A 676 -41.02 9.18 3.28
C LYS A 676 -41.88 8.29 2.40
N PHE A 677 -41.34 7.15 1.98
CA PHE A 677 -42.07 6.14 1.22
C PHE A 677 -41.55 4.73 1.50
N ASN A 678 -42.39 3.73 1.22
CA ASN A 678 -42.01 2.32 1.29
C ASN A 678 -41.70 1.78 -0.11
N SER A 679 -40.48 1.33 -0.31
CA SER A 679 -40.05 0.69 -1.55
C SER A 679 -40.41 -0.80 -1.57
N VAL A 680 -40.56 -1.35 -2.77
CA VAL A 680 -40.68 -2.80 -2.97
C VAL A 680 -39.37 -3.45 -2.51
N ASN A 681 -39.45 -4.48 -1.66
CA ASN A 681 -38.30 -5.21 -1.11
C ASN A 681 -37.24 -4.33 -0.40
N ASN A 682 -37.63 -3.19 0.18
CA ASN A 682 -36.72 -2.31 0.94
C ASN A 682 -35.52 -1.81 0.13
N ILE A 683 -35.71 -1.57 -1.17
CA ILE A 683 -34.67 -1.03 -2.06
C ILE A 683 -34.29 0.41 -1.64
N PRO A 684 -33.00 0.79 -1.60
CA PRO A 684 -32.58 2.16 -1.28
C PRO A 684 -33.10 3.20 -2.28
N ALA A 685 -33.35 4.43 -1.83
CA ALA A 685 -33.90 5.51 -2.66
C ALA A 685 -33.02 5.81 -3.89
N ASN A 686 -31.69 5.81 -3.73
CA ASN A 686 -30.75 6.07 -4.84
C ASN A 686 -30.78 5.02 -5.96
N SER A 687 -31.46 3.90 -5.76
CA SER A 687 -31.59 2.84 -6.76
C SER A 687 -32.71 3.12 -7.75
N PHE A 688 -33.64 4.03 -7.42
CA PHE A 688 -34.79 4.35 -8.26
C PHE A 688 -35.08 5.85 -8.40
N LEU A 689 -34.35 6.71 -7.69
CA LEU A 689 -34.48 8.16 -7.76
C LEU A 689 -33.10 8.81 -7.87
N PHE A 690 -32.94 9.67 -8.87
CA PHE A 690 -31.80 10.58 -9.03
C PHE A 690 -32.31 12.01 -9.18
N ILE A 691 -31.65 12.97 -8.54
CA ILE A 691 -32.00 14.39 -8.64
C ILE A 691 -30.75 15.16 -9.08
N GLY A 692 -30.81 15.71 -10.29
CA GLY A 692 -29.80 16.60 -10.86
C GLY A 692 -30.19 18.07 -10.76
N ASN A 693 -29.44 18.94 -11.44
CA ASN A 693 -29.69 20.38 -11.40
C ASN A 693 -30.94 20.80 -12.19
N SER A 694 -31.27 20.13 -13.29
CA SER A 694 -32.39 20.49 -14.19
C SER A 694 -33.38 19.34 -14.45
N PHE A 695 -33.00 18.11 -14.13
CA PHE A 695 -33.82 16.93 -14.34
C PHE A 695 -33.71 15.94 -13.18
N SER A 696 -34.59 14.95 -13.18
CA SER A 696 -34.57 13.83 -12.23
C SER A 696 -34.89 12.53 -12.96
N ILE A 697 -34.36 11.40 -12.48
CA ILE A 697 -34.75 10.07 -12.94
C ILE A 697 -35.61 9.41 -11.88
N PHE A 698 -36.71 8.77 -12.26
CA PHE A 698 -37.59 8.10 -11.32
C PHE A 698 -38.15 6.78 -11.88
N CYS A 699 -38.14 5.72 -11.07
CA CYS A 699 -38.84 4.46 -11.34
C CYS A 699 -40.10 4.35 -10.48
N PRO A 700 -41.31 4.61 -11.02
CA PRO A 700 -42.56 4.49 -10.25
C PRO A 700 -42.80 3.08 -9.71
N GLU A 701 -42.42 2.06 -10.47
CA GLU A 701 -42.58 0.63 -10.12
C GLU A 701 -41.76 0.20 -8.89
N ALA A 702 -40.84 1.04 -8.41
CA ALA A 702 -40.07 0.79 -7.20
C ALA A 702 -40.89 1.02 -5.91
N LEU A 703 -42.02 1.71 -5.99
CA LEU A 703 -42.87 2.03 -4.83
C LEU A 703 -44.07 1.10 -4.72
N GLN A 704 -44.44 0.76 -3.48
CA GLN A 704 -45.59 -0.11 -3.21
C GLN A 704 -46.93 0.59 -3.45
N ASN A 705 -47.03 1.90 -3.17
CA ASN A 705 -48.26 2.68 -3.21
C ASN A 705 -48.31 3.61 -4.43
N PRO A 706 -49.35 3.52 -5.30
CA PRO A 706 -49.54 4.44 -6.42
C PRO A 706 -49.70 5.92 -6.04
N ASP A 707 -50.20 6.23 -4.83
CA ASP A 707 -50.33 7.61 -4.38
C ASP A 707 -48.96 8.24 -4.05
N ASP A 708 -48.02 7.44 -3.52
CA ASP A 708 -46.65 7.88 -3.27
C ASP A 708 -45.95 8.21 -4.61
N GLN A 709 -46.20 7.42 -5.67
CA GLN A 709 -45.67 7.68 -7.01
C GLN A 709 -46.12 9.05 -7.54
N LYS A 710 -47.42 9.35 -7.46
CA LYS A 710 -47.98 10.65 -7.87
C LYS A 710 -47.44 11.79 -7.03
N HIS A 711 -47.26 11.56 -5.73
CA HIS A 711 -46.73 12.57 -4.82
C HIS A 711 -45.28 12.93 -5.16
N ILE A 712 -44.42 11.94 -5.43
CA ILE A 712 -43.02 12.18 -5.82
C ILE A 712 -42.95 12.93 -7.16
N ILE A 713 -43.69 12.48 -8.18
CA ILE A 713 -43.70 13.15 -9.50
C ILE A 713 -44.16 14.60 -9.33
N LYS A 714 -45.25 14.83 -8.61
CA LYS A 714 -45.74 16.19 -8.33
C LYS A 714 -44.70 17.02 -7.59
N SER A 715 -44.04 16.46 -6.59
CA SER A 715 -42.98 17.15 -5.84
C SER A 715 -41.83 17.59 -6.77
N LEU A 716 -41.32 16.67 -7.59
CA LEU A 716 -40.22 16.95 -8.53
C LEU A 716 -40.60 17.97 -9.61
N GLU A 717 -41.79 17.86 -10.20
CA GLU A 717 -42.22 18.76 -11.28
C GLU A 717 -42.64 20.14 -10.75
N THR A 718 -43.40 20.19 -9.65
CA THR A 718 -44.04 21.45 -9.21
C THR A 718 -43.28 22.18 -8.13
N THR A 719 -42.59 21.45 -7.25
CA THR A 719 -41.82 22.06 -6.15
C THR A 719 -40.37 22.26 -6.56
N SER A 720 -39.79 21.28 -7.27
CA SER A 720 -38.39 21.29 -7.64
C SER A 720 -38.09 21.82 -9.05
N ASP A 721 -39.12 22.05 -9.87
CA ASP A 721 -39.02 22.48 -11.28
C ASP A 721 -38.06 21.61 -12.11
N LYS A 722 -38.16 20.28 -11.95
CA LYS A 722 -37.31 19.31 -12.64
C LYS A 722 -38.08 18.62 -13.76
N THR A 723 -37.40 18.38 -14.88
CA THR A 723 -37.89 17.44 -15.90
C THR A 723 -37.78 16.00 -15.38
N VAL A 724 -38.90 15.29 -15.24
CA VAL A 724 -38.90 13.90 -14.77
C VAL A 724 -38.71 12.93 -15.93
N VAL A 725 -37.62 12.17 -15.89
CA VAL A 725 -37.33 11.09 -16.83
C VAL A 725 -37.70 9.76 -16.16
N LEU A 726 -38.80 9.17 -16.61
CA LEU A 726 -39.26 7.88 -16.10
C LEU A 726 -38.40 6.74 -16.65
N ILE A 727 -38.06 5.78 -15.79
CA ILE A 727 -37.37 4.53 -16.15
C ILE A 727 -38.22 3.32 -15.75
N THR A 728 -37.99 2.19 -16.41
CA THR A 728 -38.65 0.91 -16.10
C THR A 728 -37.95 0.18 -14.96
N LYS A 729 -38.62 -0.84 -14.40
CA LYS A 729 -37.99 -1.75 -13.43
C LYS A 729 -36.74 -2.46 -13.98
N ASP A 730 -36.71 -2.80 -15.26
CA ASP A 730 -35.55 -3.41 -15.90
C ASP A 730 -34.38 -2.42 -15.97
N GLN A 731 -34.63 -1.18 -16.38
CA GLN A 731 -33.64 -0.10 -16.37
C GLN A 731 -33.12 0.18 -14.95
N MET A 732 -33.99 0.17 -13.95
CA MET A 732 -33.63 0.28 -12.53
C MET A 732 -32.68 -0.84 -12.10
N SER A 733 -32.92 -2.09 -12.52
CA SER A 733 -32.04 -3.23 -12.22
C SER A 733 -30.65 -3.13 -12.87
N LEU A 734 -30.52 -2.29 -13.89
CA LEU A 734 -29.27 -1.94 -14.58
C LEU A 734 -28.67 -0.62 -14.06
N SER A 735 -29.06 -0.20 -12.84
CA SER A 735 -28.50 0.95 -12.13
C SER A 735 -28.75 2.30 -12.82
N CYS A 736 -29.83 2.46 -13.62
CA CYS A 736 -30.11 3.72 -14.33
C CYS A 736 -30.31 4.96 -13.45
N ALA A 737 -30.66 4.81 -12.18
CA ALA A 737 -30.75 5.92 -11.23
C ALA A 737 -29.43 6.19 -10.47
N LYS A 738 -28.41 5.34 -10.64
CA LYS A 738 -27.11 5.45 -9.96
C LYS A 738 -26.07 6.14 -10.83
N ILE A 739 -26.45 7.30 -11.34
CA ILE A 739 -25.62 8.18 -12.16
C ILE A 739 -25.18 9.40 -11.35
N ILE A 740 -24.17 10.12 -11.82
CA ILE A 740 -23.66 11.30 -11.11
C ILE A 740 -23.59 12.50 -12.05
N GLU A 741 -24.07 13.65 -11.58
CA GLU A 741 -23.87 14.95 -12.23
C GLU A 741 -22.73 15.69 -11.51
N ILE A 742 -21.68 16.00 -12.28
CA ILE A 742 -20.50 16.72 -11.82
C ILE A 742 -20.30 18.00 -12.63
N LYS A 743 -19.61 18.97 -12.03
CA LYS A 743 -19.16 20.19 -12.70
C LYS A 743 -17.67 20.08 -13.00
N GLY A 744 -17.33 19.96 -14.28
CA GLY A 744 -15.95 19.99 -14.74
C GLY A 744 -15.41 21.42 -14.88
N ASN A 745 -14.37 21.56 -15.70
CA ASN A 745 -13.84 22.84 -16.14
C ASN A 745 -14.97 23.72 -16.72
N GLN A 746 -14.98 25.01 -16.36
CA GLN A 746 -16.01 25.99 -16.77
C GLN A 746 -17.38 25.83 -16.09
N SER A 747 -17.49 25.10 -14.97
CA SER A 747 -18.74 24.96 -14.19
C SER A 747 -19.90 24.31 -14.95
N LYS A 748 -19.64 23.65 -16.08
CA LYS A 748 -20.68 23.02 -16.90
C LYS A 748 -21.08 21.66 -16.34
N PRO A 749 -22.38 21.34 -16.26
CA PRO A 749 -22.84 20.05 -15.76
C PRO A 749 -22.53 18.94 -16.77
N ILE A 750 -21.92 17.86 -16.29
CA ILE A 750 -21.58 16.66 -17.04
C ILE A 750 -22.23 15.48 -16.31
N LEU A 751 -22.92 14.63 -17.07
CA LEU A 751 -23.55 13.43 -16.54
C LEU A 751 -22.64 12.22 -16.79
N LEU A 752 -22.26 11.51 -15.74
CA LEU A 752 -21.44 10.30 -15.83
C LEU A 752 -22.28 9.06 -15.50
N MET A 753 -22.05 7.99 -16.26
CA MET A 753 -22.70 6.70 -16.06
C MET A 753 -21.83 5.54 -16.59
N SER A 754 -22.16 4.30 -16.28
CA SER A 754 -21.48 3.15 -16.90
C SER A 754 -22.01 2.88 -18.31
N ASP A 755 -21.21 2.20 -19.14
CA ASP A 755 -21.64 1.75 -20.48
C ASP A 755 -22.91 0.91 -20.42
N LYS A 756 -23.02 0.05 -19.40
CA LYS A 756 -24.21 -0.77 -19.13
C LYS A 756 -25.45 0.10 -18.93
N THR A 757 -25.33 1.15 -18.12
CA THR A 757 -26.42 2.11 -17.87
C THR A 757 -26.73 2.91 -19.13
N TYR A 758 -25.72 3.48 -19.80
CA TYR A 758 -25.88 4.27 -21.02
C TYR A 758 -26.65 3.49 -22.12
N ASN A 759 -26.26 2.24 -22.37
CA ASN A 759 -26.87 1.39 -23.39
C ASN A 759 -28.29 0.93 -23.04
N SER A 760 -28.72 1.09 -21.79
CA SER A 760 -30.06 0.71 -21.35
C SER A 760 -31.09 1.84 -21.48
N PHE A 761 -30.65 3.10 -21.65
CA PHE A 761 -31.54 4.23 -21.91
C PHE A 761 -32.05 4.23 -23.35
N THR A 762 -33.29 4.69 -23.53
CA THR A 762 -33.87 4.93 -24.85
C THR A 762 -33.27 6.21 -25.46
N GLN A 763 -33.36 6.34 -26.79
CA GLN A 763 -32.91 7.56 -27.46
C GLN A 763 -33.66 8.82 -27.00
N ASP A 764 -34.94 8.70 -26.64
CA ASP A 764 -35.72 9.81 -26.06
C ASP A 764 -35.14 10.23 -24.70
N GLN A 765 -34.87 9.27 -23.80
CA GLN A 765 -34.26 9.54 -22.49
C GLN A 765 -32.87 10.20 -22.65
N LEU A 766 -32.01 9.66 -23.51
CA LEU A 766 -30.69 10.25 -23.79
C LEU A 766 -30.79 11.66 -24.38
N SER A 767 -31.79 11.93 -25.23
CA SER A 767 -32.01 13.26 -25.79
C SER A 767 -32.39 14.28 -24.71
N LYS A 768 -33.21 13.89 -23.73
CA LYS A 768 -33.57 14.72 -22.57
C LYS A 768 -32.36 15.04 -21.69
N PHE A 769 -31.48 14.07 -21.48
CA PHE A 769 -30.23 14.31 -20.75
C PHE A 769 -29.34 15.32 -21.48
N ARG A 770 -29.11 15.14 -22.79
CA ARG A 770 -28.29 16.06 -23.60
C ARG A 770 -28.85 17.47 -23.72
N GLN A 771 -30.16 17.66 -23.50
CA GLN A 771 -30.78 18.99 -23.40
C GLN A 771 -30.56 19.63 -22.03
N SER A 772 -30.33 18.81 -21.01
CA SER A 772 -30.27 19.21 -19.59
C SER A 772 -28.84 19.43 -19.09
N VAL A 773 -27.86 18.73 -19.67
CA VAL A 773 -26.43 18.79 -19.31
C VAL A 773 -25.56 19.12 -20.53
N HIS A 774 -24.33 19.57 -20.31
CA HIS A 774 -23.40 19.90 -21.39
C HIS A 774 -22.90 18.65 -22.13
N ASP A 775 -22.64 17.58 -21.39
CA ASP A 775 -22.16 16.33 -21.97
C ASP A 775 -22.62 15.12 -21.15
N VAL A 776 -22.71 13.98 -21.82
CA VAL A 776 -23.00 12.68 -21.22
C VAL A 776 -21.81 11.77 -21.50
N LEU A 777 -21.01 11.52 -20.47
CA LEU A 777 -19.85 10.64 -20.57
C LEU A 777 -20.14 9.29 -19.93
N HIS A 778 -19.48 8.26 -20.43
CA HIS A 778 -19.63 6.92 -19.92
C HIS A 778 -18.32 6.13 -19.97
N ALA A 779 -18.20 5.14 -19.10
CA ALA A 779 -17.06 4.23 -19.04
C ALA A 779 -17.50 2.78 -18.82
N ASP A 780 -16.78 1.86 -19.45
CA ASP A 780 -16.89 0.44 -19.17
C ASP A 780 -16.22 0.10 -17.84
N ILE A 781 -17.05 -0.17 -16.84
CA ILE A 781 -16.67 -0.59 -15.48
C ILE A 781 -17.26 -1.97 -15.13
N SER A 782 -17.45 -2.83 -16.14
CA SER A 782 -18.21 -4.08 -16.02
C SER A 782 -17.65 -5.07 -15.01
N ASN A 783 -16.32 -5.19 -14.86
CA ASN A 783 -15.71 -6.10 -13.90
C ASN A 783 -15.98 -5.64 -12.47
N LEU A 784 -15.88 -4.33 -12.26
CA LEU A 784 -16.11 -3.68 -10.99
C LEU A 784 -17.60 -3.72 -10.59
N GLU A 785 -18.53 -3.45 -11.51
CA GLU A 785 -19.97 -3.61 -11.27
C GLU A 785 -20.38 -5.07 -11.05
N GLY A 786 -19.78 -6.01 -11.80
CA GLY A 786 -20.01 -7.44 -11.66
C GLY A 786 -19.64 -7.99 -10.27
N MET A 787 -18.70 -7.33 -9.60
CA MET A 787 -18.34 -7.60 -8.20
C MET A 787 -19.29 -6.94 -7.20
N GLY A 788 -20.48 -6.51 -7.65
CA GLY A 788 -21.71 -6.18 -6.93
C GLY A 788 -21.60 -5.27 -5.70
N GLY A 789 -21.31 -4.00 -5.96
CA GLY A 789 -21.61 -2.91 -5.03
C GLY A 789 -22.45 -1.81 -5.69
N ASP A 790 -22.37 -0.58 -5.16
CA ASP A 790 -23.28 0.53 -5.49
C ASP A 790 -23.10 1.17 -6.87
N GLY A 791 -22.42 0.50 -7.80
CA GLY A 791 -22.07 1.06 -9.10
C GLY A 791 -21.09 2.23 -8.99
N MET A 792 -21.01 3.04 -10.04
CA MET A 792 -20.11 4.20 -10.11
C MET A 792 -20.31 5.20 -8.96
N ILE A 793 -21.56 5.49 -8.57
CA ILE A 793 -21.87 6.54 -7.59
C ILE A 793 -21.33 6.23 -6.19
N GLY A 794 -21.35 4.97 -5.76
CA GLY A 794 -20.85 4.59 -4.45
C GLY A 794 -19.35 4.89 -4.30
N MET A 795 -18.63 4.96 -5.42
CA MET A 795 -17.17 5.13 -5.45
C MET A 795 -16.70 6.57 -5.43
N LEU A 796 -17.63 7.51 -5.54
CA LEU A 796 -17.34 8.93 -5.69
C LEU A 796 -17.95 9.68 -4.52
N GLY A 797 -17.11 10.14 -3.61
CA GLY A 797 -17.53 10.98 -2.49
C GLY A 797 -17.49 12.45 -2.89
N LYS A 798 -18.63 13.07 -3.20
CA LYS A 798 -18.68 14.48 -3.63
C LYS A 798 -18.32 15.43 -2.47
N LEU A 799 -17.42 16.37 -2.75
CA LEU A 799 -16.92 17.38 -1.81
C LEU A 799 -17.43 18.75 -2.26
N ASN A 800 -18.69 19.07 -1.94
CA ASN A 800 -19.38 20.29 -2.37
C ASN A 800 -18.73 21.58 -1.86
#